data_AF-A0A959CX54-F1
#
_entry.id   AF-A0A959CX54-F1
#
_cell.length_a   1.000
_cell.length_b   1.000
_cell.length_c   1.000
_cell.angle_alpha   90.00
_cell.angle_beta   90.00
_cell.angle_gamma   90.00
#
_symmetry.space_group_name_H-M   'P 1'
#
loop_
_entity.id
_entity.type
_entity.pdbx_description
1 polymer ?
#
loop_
_entity_poly.entity_id
_entity_poly.type
_entity_poly.pdbx_seq_one_letter_code
_entity_poly.pdbx_strand_id
1 'polypeptide(L)'
;MKPLLIGLLLLLWAPAGFTQIIRQPIPDKLVVLTFDDAVSTHATFVAPLLKNYEFGATFFVCEFPPDFDDKQKYMSWEQIRALHQMGFEVGNHTGMHTHVNEIDKEHIVRELEYIEDRCSQYDISLPRTFAYPAYDTSPEALEVLQQKGYLFARVGGARPYDPQMDHPYLIPSYSTTGDDSERVLKAIQEAKDGKIVVLTVHGVPDYAHDWVSTPPELFEKYLQYLHDNQYTVIALKDLERYIDPAMAMEKITPQLVKRDGQAIEIPTPVNIEVNLSQKKGPLEPIYTWFGHDEPNYTYMKDGRKLLSELADLSPAPVYVRTHNLLTSGDGRPALKWGSTNAYTEDENGQPVYNWALIDRIFDTYVERGLKPLVEIGFMPEALSVNPEPYRHNWQPGNPYGNIYTGWAYPPKDYEKWAELVYQWVVHSIGRYGREEVESWCWELWNEPNIGYWQGTTEEYLKLYDYTADAVKRALPTATMGGPHTTGPSWDKAAEFLTTFLEHCLKGKNYATGKTGSPLDFIAFHAKGAPKFIDNRVQMNMGAQLRDISSGFEIVASFPEFKHLPIIIGESDPEGCAACSMDIYPQNSYRNGTMYSSYTAASFARKIALADHFGVNFKGAVTWAFEFEDQPWFHGFRDLATNGVDKPVLNVFRMFGLMQGERVEVSGDLAYDFQLARDSSVRGVLPDINALASVEGQAATVMIWNYHDDDLPALASPVSLKVLGLPEGRVLLQHYRVDQGHSNSYAVWKKMGSPSFPTSRQYAELEKAGQLALAAAPEWIDVKNGKTVLSLKLPRQGVSLLKFSW
;
A
#
# COMPACT_ATOMS: atom_id res chain seq x y z
N MET A 1 16.80 92.87 -18.42
CA MET A 1 17.96 91.95 -18.33
C MET A 1 17.83 91.17 -17.03
N LYS A 2 17.45 89.88 -17.10
CA LYS A 2 17.22 89.00 -15.94
C LYS A 2 18.40 88.02 -15.79
N PRO A 3 18.91 87.74 -14.59
CA PRO A 3 20.07 86.87 -14.41
C PRO A 3 19.66 85.40 -14.18
N LEU A 4 20.62 84.52 -14.49
CA LEU A 4 20.59 83.07 -14.35
C LEU A 4 20.32 82.61 -12.90
N LEU A 5 19.52 81.55 -12.74
CA LEU A 5 19.52 80.68 -11.57
C LEU A 5 19.84 79.24 -12.00
N ILE A 6 20.81 78.65 -11.31
CA ILE A 6 21.33 77.30 -11.47
C ILE A 6 20.27 76.28 -11.04
N GLY A 7 20.01 75.28 -11.88
CA GLY A 7 19.03 74.22 -11.66
C GLY A 7 19.50 73.20 -10.62
N LEU A 8 18.59 72.88 -9.69
CA LEU A 8 18.69 71.79 -8.72
C LEU A 8 18.17 70.51 -9.40
N LEU A 9 19.00 69.47 -9.54
CA LEU A 9 18.61 68.16 -10.03
C LEU A 9 18.63 67.18 -8.84
N LEU A 10 17.48 67.04 -8.17
CA LEU A 10 17.21 65.98 -7.20
C LEU A 10 16.52 64.83 -7.94
N LEU A 11 17.29 63.80 -8.28
CA LEU A 11 16.77 62.49 -8.66
C LEU A 11 16.14 61.84 -7.41
N LEU A 12 14.81 61.90 -7.33
CA LEU A 12 14.05 61.06 -6.39
C LEU A 12 14.02 59.64 -6.94
N TRP A 13 14.78 58.76 -6.29
CA TRP A 13 14.62 57.31 -6.36
C TRP A 13 13.22 56.96 -5.81
N ALA A 14 12.32 56.48 -6.66
CA ALA A 14 11.13 55.78 -6.20
C ALA A 14 11.55 54.39 -5.70
N PRO A 15 11.17 53.96 -4.48
CA PRO A 15 11.42 52.58 -4.07
C PRO A 15 10.55 51.66 -4.94
N ALA A 16 11.15 50.55 -5.40
CA ALA A 16 10.42 49.44 -6.01
C ALA A 16 9.28 49.02 -5.05
N GLY A 17 8.04 49.19 -5.49
CA GLY A 17 6.87 48.90 -4.69
C GLY A 17 6.86 47.43 -4.26
N PHE A 18 6.65 47.19 -2.97
CA PHE A 18 6.34 45.87 -2.45
C PHE A 18 5.05 45.38 -3.13
N THR A 19 5.16 44.40 -4.03
CA THR A 19 4.00 43.76 -4.67
C THR A 19 3.29 42.88 -3.64
N GLN A 20 2.02 43.18 -3.35
CA GLN A 20 1.17 42.43 -2.41
C GLN A 20 0.09 41.67 -3.16
N ILE A 21 -0.33 40.52 -2.63
CA ILE A 21 -1.40 39.69 -3.22
C ILE A 21 -2.73 40.46 -3.23
N ILE A 22 -3.01 41.20 -2.16
CA ILE A 22 -4.20 42.04 -2.04
C ILE A 22 -3.94 43.39 -2.72
N ARG A 23 -4.63 43.66 -3.82
CA ARG A 23 -4.60 44.95 -4.54
C ARG A 23 -5.41 46.01 -3.83
N GLN A 24 -6.57 45.62 -3.32
CA GLN A 24 -7.51 46.47 -2.60
C GLN A 24 -8.12 45.68 -1.44
N PRO A 25 -8.42 46.32 -0.29
CA PRO A 25 -9.07 45.65 0.82
C PRO A 25 -10.34 44.92 0.37
N ILE A 26 -10.47 43.66 0.76
CA ILE A 26 -11.65 42.84 0.47
C ILE A 26 -12.77 43.31 1.39
N PRO A 27 -13.90 43.80 0.87
CA PRO A 27 -15.01 44.25 1.70
C PRO A 27 -15.68 43.04 2.37
N ASP A 28 -16.14 43.25 3.61
CA ASP A 28 -17.09 42.32 4.20
C ASP A 28 -18.33 42.22 3.31
N LYS A 29 -19.01 41.07 3.39
CA LYS A 29 -20.18 40.71 2.59
C LYS A 29 -19.90 40.60 1.09
N LEU A 30 -18.68 40.23 0.69
CA LEU A 30 -18.35 39.87 -0.68
C LEU A 30 -18.62 38.38 -0.96
N VAL A 31 -19.51 38.11 -1.91
CA VAL A 31 -19.90 36.76 -2.34
C VAL A 31 -19.66 36.60 -3.84
N VAL A 32 -19.18 35.43 -4.24
CA VAL A 32 -19.09 35.00 -5.63
C VAL A 32 -20.15 33.94 -5.89
N LEU A 33 -20.96 34.12 -6.92
CA LEU A 33 -21.94 33.12 -7.37
C LEU A 33 -21.45 32.40 -8.62
N THR A 34 -21.44 31.07 -8.56
CA THR A 34 -20.98 30.20 -9.65
C THR A 34 -22.04 29.14 -9.97
N PHE A 35 -22.20 28.85 -11.27
CA PHE A 35 -23.20 27.92 -11.80
C PHE A 35 -22.55 26.88 -12.72
N ASP A 36 -22.81 25.60 -12.47
CA ASP A 36 -22.12 24.48 -13.14
C ASP A 36 -23.02 23.71 -14.12
N ASP A 37 -22.39 23.04 -15.09
CA ASP A 37 -22.98 22.10 -16.06
C ASP A 37 -23.85 22.66 -17.19
N ALA A 38 -23.92 23.99 -17.34
CA ALA A 38 -24.70 24.64 -18.41
C ALA A 38 -26.19 24.22 -18.49
N VAL A 39 -26.83 23.95 -17.35
CA VAL A 39 -28.23 23.52 -17.26
C VAL A 39 -29.18 24.58 -17.85
N SER A 40 -30.23 24.15 -18.55
CA SER A 40 -31.17 25.03 -19.28
C SER A 40 -31.80 26.12 -18.40
N THR A 41 -32.02 25.82 -17.11
CA THR A 41 -32.60 26.75 -16.13
C THR A 41 -31.70 27.92 -15.77
N HIS A 42 -30.41 27.85 -16.08
CA HIS A 42 -29.49 29.00 -15.99
C HIS A 42 -29.94 30.17 -16.85
N ALA A 43 -30.33 29.90 -18.10
CA ALA A 43 -30.80 30.93 -19.03
C ALA A 43 -32.26 31.32 -18.80
N THR A 44 -33.13 30.36 -18.48
CA THR A 44 -34.58 30.60 -18.45
C THR A 44 -35.08 31.11 -17.10
N PHE A 45 -34.36 30.84 -16.00
CA PHE A 45 -34.78 31.22 -14.65
C PHE A 45 -33.72 32.03 -13.90
N VAL A 46 -32.50 31.50 -13.76
CA VAL A 46 -31.45 32.09 -12.92
C VAL A 46 -30.99 33.46 -13.44
N ALA A 47 -30.61 33.57 -14.71
CA ALA A 47 -30.04 34.80 -15.27
C ALA A 47 -31.01 36.00 -15.25
N PRO A 48 -32.30 35.85 -15.63
CA PRO A 48 -33.29 36.92 -15.44
C PRO A 48 -33.43 37.36 -13.98
N LEU A 49 -33.41 36.40 -13.04
CA LEU A 49 -33.55 36.70 -11.62
C LEU A 49 -32.33 37.45 -11.07
N LEU A 50 -31.12 37.00 -11.39
CA LEU A 50 -29.88 37.70 -11.03
C LEU A 50 -29.86 39.14 -11.57
N LYS A 51 -30.44 39.39 -12.75
CA LYS A 51 -30.57 40.74 -13.30
C LYS A 51 -31.50 41.63 -12.50
N ASN A 52 -32.60 41.10 -11.97
CA ASN A 52 -33.50 41.88 -11.12
C ASN A 52 -32.81 42.35 -9.83
N TYR A 53 -31.84 41.58 -9.32
CA TYR A 53 -31.05 41.92 -8.13
C TYR A 53 -29.74 42.67 -8.45
N GLU A 54 -29.45 42.93 -9.72
CA GLU A 54 -28.18 43.54 -10.18
C GLU A 54 -26.92 42.78 -9.75
N PHE A 55 -27.02 41.46 -9.57
CA PHE A 55 -25.90 40.61 -9.14
C PHE A 55 -25.05 40.10 -10.31
N GLY A 56 -23.75 39.98 -10.08
CA GLY A 56 -22.82 39.29 -10.99
C GLY A 56 -22.77 37.78 -10.72
N ALA A 57 -22.37 37.01 -11.73
CA ALA A 57 -22.21 35.55 -11.64
C ALA A 57 -21.31 34.99 -12.74
N THR A 58 -20.76 33.80 -12.49
CA THR A 58 -20.01 32.98 -13.46
C THR A 58 -20.77 31.70 -13.78
N PHE A 59 -21.00 31.45 -15.06
CA PHE A 59 -21.58 30.21 -15.58
C PHE A 59 -20.48 29.37 -16.21
N PHE A 60 -20.12 28.27 -15.56
CA PHE A 60 -19.15 27.30 -16.03
C PHE A 60 -19.83 26.32 -16.98
N VAL A 61 -19.37 26.30 -18.24
CA VAL A 61 -20.05 25.55 -19.31
C VAL A 61 -19.23 24.36 -19.80
N CYS A 62 -19.96 23.29 -20.12
CA CYS A 62 -19.49 22.07 -20.78
C CYS A 62 -20.59 21.54 -21.72
N GLU A 63 -20.23 20.69 -22.67
CA GLU A 63 -21.20 19.89 -23.43
C GLU A 63 -21.38 18.54 -22.73
N PHE A 64 -22.26 18.50 -21.72
CA PHE A 64 -22.41 17.33 -20.84
C PHE A 64 -22.95 16.09 -21.60
N PRO A 65 -22.17 15.02 -21.78
CA PRO A 65 -22.60 13.87 -22.54
C PRO A 65 -23.49 12.92 -21.72
N PRO A 66 -24.33 12.09 -22.36
CA PRO A 66 -24.63 12.08 -23.79
C PRO A 66 -25.73 13.08 -24.19
N ASP A 67 -26.30 13.80 -23.21
CA ASP A 67 -27.60 14.45 -23.32
C ASP A 67 -27.53 15.94 -23.67
N PHE A 68 -26.36 16.51 -23.97
CA PHE A 68 -26.21 17.95 -24.23
C PHE A 68 -27.16 18.49 -25.31
N ASP A 69 -27.56 17.67 -26.27
CA ASP A 69 -28.53 18.04 -27.32
C ASP A 69 -29.97 18.18 -26.80
N ASP A 70 -30.30 17.66 -25.62
CA ASP A 70 -31.59 17.84 -24.97
C ASP A 70 -31.70 19.26 -24.38
N LYS A 71 -32.35 20.14 -25.13
CA LYS A 71 -32.53 21.56 -24.73
C LYS A 71 -33.57 21.77 -23.63
N GLN A 72 -34.22 20.71 -23.15
CA GLN A 72 -34.96 20.76 -21.89
C GLN A 72 -34.00 20.67 -20.69
N LYS A 73 -32.89 19.95 -20.85
CA LYS A 73 -31.87 19.74 -19.81
C LYS A 73 -30.76 20.77 -19.83
N TYR A 74 -30.18 21.06 -20.99
CA TYR A 74 -29.00 21.93 -21.13
C TYR A 74 -29.24 23.14 -22.03
N MET A 75 -28.48 24.21 -21.80
CA MET A 75 -28.53 25.40 -22.64
C MET A 75 -28.00 25.11 -24.05
N SER A 76 -28.61 25.76 -25.04
CA SER A 76 -27.96 25.95 -26.35
C SER A 76 -26.86 27.00 -26.25
N TRP A 77 -25.87 26.94 -27.15
CA TRP A 77 -24.82 27.95 -27.21
C TRP A 77 -25.34 29.37 -27.52
N GLU A 78 -26.49 29.52 -28.19
CA GLU A 78 -27.15 30.83 -28.32
C GLU A 78 -27.69 31.34 -26.97
N GLN A 79 -28.17 30.45 -26.09
CA GLN A 79 -28.55 30.82 -24.73
C GLN A 79 -27.31 31.17 -23.88
N ILE A 80 -26.20 30.43 -24.01
CA ILE A 80 -24.93 30.77 -23.34
C ILE A 80 -24.41 32.13 -23.84
N ARG A 81 -24.52 32.41 -25.15
CA ARG A 81 -24.22 33.73 -25.72
C ARG A 81 -25.14 34.82 -25.15
N ALA A 82 -26.42 34.54 -24.96
CA ALA A 82 -27.35 35.47 -24.33
C ALA A 82 -26.93 35.80 -22.88
N LEU A 83 -26.46 34.81 -22.10
CA LEU A 83 -25.88 35.06 -20.77
C LEU A 83 -24.69 36.04 -20.85
N HIS A 84 -23.80 35.84 -21.82
CA HIS A 84 -22.68 36.73 -22.06
C HIS A 84 -23.12 38.15 -22.45
N GLN A 85 -24.12 38.30 -23.32
CA GLN A 85 -24.69 39.59 -23.72
C GLN A 85 -25.40 40.30 -22.57
N MET A 86 -25.96 39.55 -21.63
CA MET A 86 -26.46 40.09 -20.38
C MET A 86 -25.32 40.61 -19.49
N GLY A 87 -24.06 40.27 -19.76
CA GLY A 87 -22.89 40.73 -19.01
C GLY A 87 -22.44 39.77 -17.92
N PHE A 88 -22.95 38.54 -17.89
CA PHE A 88 -22.43 37.49 -17.02
C PHE A 88 -21.11 36.92 -17.54
N GLU A 89 -20.32 36.34 -16.65
CA GLU A 89 -19.11 35.61 -17.05
C GLU A 89 -19.46 34.21 -17.53
N VAL A 90 -18.83 33.78 -18.63
CA VAL A 90 -18.81 32.39 -19.08
C VAL A 90 -17.42 31.81 -18.77
N GLY A 91 -17.39 30.78 -17.94
CA GLY A 91 -16.18 30.07 -17.50
C GLY A 91 -16.09 28.66 -18.10
N ASN A 92 -14.93 28.03 -17.98
CA ASN A 92 -14.66 26.71 -18.56
C ASN A 92 -14.89 25.58 -17.53
N HIS A 93 -15.62 24.53 -17.92
CA HIS A 93 -15.88 23.34 -17.09
C HIS A 93 -15.43 22.04 -17.76
N THR A 94 -14.38 22.09 -18.58
CA THR A 94 -13.97 21.07 -19.56
C THR A 94 -14.98 20.88 -20.69
N GLY A 95 -14.53 20.29 -21.81
CA GLY A 95 -15.35 20.08 -23.00
C GLY A 95 -16.54 19.18 -22.73
N MET A 96 -16.28 18.04 -22.08
CA MET A 96 -17.24 16.94 -21.93
C MET A 96 -17.53 16.60 -20.46
N HIS A 97 -17.32 17.55 -19.54
CA HIS A 97 -17.37 17.31 -18.09
C HIS A 97 -16.36 16.20 -17.66
N THR A 98 -15.20 16.15 -18.31
CA THR A 98 -14.17 15.15 -18.06
C THR A 98 -13.40 15.47 -16.79
N HIS A 99 -13.23 14.49 -15.90
CA HIS A 99 -12.48 14.68 -14.67
C HIS A 99 -10.97 14.78 -14.98
N VAL A 100 -10.35 15.91 -14.62
CA VAL A 100 -8.95 16.22 -15.03
C VAL A 100 -7.88 15.36 -14.36
N ASN A 101 -8.24 14.54 -13.37
CA ASN A 101 -7.37 13.53 -12.74
C ASN A 101 -7.41 12.18 -13.48
N GLU A 102 -8.30 11.99 -14.44
CA GLU A 102 -8.45 10.76 -15.24
C GLU A 102 -7.78 10.84 -16.62
N ILE A 103 -7.31 12.03 -17.00
CA ILE A 103 -6.76 12.31 -18.33
C ILE A 103 -5.36 12.95 -18.24
N ASP A 104 -4.53 12.73 -19.26
CA ASP A 104 -3.20 13.34 -19.35
C ASP A 104 -3.25 14.82 -19.74
N LYS A 105 -2.09 15.48 -19.65
CA LYS A 105 -1.93 16.90 -19.95
C LYS A 105 -2.42 17.28 -21.35
N GLU A 106 -2.09 16.49 -22.37
CA GLU A 106 -2.49 16.73 -23.75
C GLU A 106 -4.01 16.60 -23.97
N HIS A 107 -4.68 15.72 -23.22
CA HIS A 107 -6.14 15.63 -23.21
C HIS A 107 -6.76 16.81 -22.44
N ILE A 108 -6.18 17.25 -21.32
CA ILE A 108 -6.67 18.44 -20.59
C ILE A 108 -6.62 19.68 -21.48
N VAL A 109 -5.52 19.88 -22.22
CA VAL A 109 -5.38 20.97 -23.19
C VAL A 109 -6.53 20.93 -24.21
N ARG A 110 -6.81 19.74 -24.78
CA ARG A 110 -7.90 19.56 -25.75
C ARG A 110 -9.28 19.84 -25.17
N GLU A 111 -9.55 19.39 -23.95
CA GLU A 111 -10.83 19.65 -23.27
C GLU A 111 -11.05 21.15 -23.01
N LEU A 112 -10.00 21.88 -22.62
CA LEU A 112 -10.08 23.33 -22.40
C LEU A 112 -10.24 24.09 -23.72
N GLU A 113 -9.45 23.73 -24.73
CA GLU A 113 -9.50 24.33 -26.07
C GLU A 113 -10.85 24.13 -26.73
N TYR A 114 -11.51 22.99 -26.50
CA TYR A 114 -12.85 22.75 -27.01
C TYR A 114 -13.83 23.85 -26.57
N ILE A 115 -13.90 24.18 -25.28
CA ILE A 115 -14.79 25.24 -24.78
C ILE A 115 -14.33 26.62 -25.25
N GLU A 116 -13.02 26.88 -25.32
CA GLU A 116 -12.47 28.14 -25.83
C GLU A 116 -12.86 28.38 -27.31
N ASP A 117 -12.80 27.34 -28.13
CA ASP A 117 -13.19 27.36 -29.54
C ASP A 117 -14.70 27.57 -29.69
N ARG A 118 -15.51 26.91 -28.86
CA ARG A 118 -16.96 27.12 -28.87
C ARG A 118 -17.33 28.54 -28.44
N CYS A 119 -16.73 29.08 -27.39
CA CYS A 119 -16.92 30.49 -27.02
C CYS A 119 -16.56 31.43 -28.18
N SER A 120 -15.45 31.18 -28.86
CA SER A 120 -15.03 31.98 -30.02
C SER A 120 -16.02 31.90 -31.19
N GLN A 121 -16.59 30.72 -31.47
CA GLN A 121 -17.59 30.51 -32.53
C GLN A 121 -18.89 31.29 -32.32
N TYR A 122 -19.27 31.56 -31.06
CA TYR A 122 -20.52 32.23 -30.69
C TYR A 122 -20.34 33.69 -30.24
N ASP A 123 -19.19 34.31 -30.55
CA ASP A 123 -18.84 35.68 -30.13
C ASP A 123 -18.89 35.86 -28.59
N ILE A 124 -18.47 34.85 -27.84
CA ILE A 124 -18.37 34.89 -26.38
C ILE A 124 -16.90 35.15 -26.01
N SER A 125 -16.68 36.01 -25.00
CA SER A 125 -15.33 36.24 -24.47
C SER A 125 -14.66 34.94 -24.06
N LEU A 126 -13.38 34.77 -24.40
CA LEU A 126 -12.61 33.59 -23.99
C LEU A 126 -12.67 33.39 -22.47
N PRO A 127 -12.93 32.16 -21.99
CA PRO A 127 -12.91 31.87 -20.57
C PRO A 127 -11.60 32.30 -19.92
N ARG A 128 -11.71 32.94 -18.76
CA ARG A 128 -10.58 33.33 -17.90
C ARG A 128 -10.63 32.64 -16.55
N THR A 129 -11.69 31.90 -16.27
CA THR A 129 -11.87 31.16 -15.03
C THR A 129 -12.27 29.71 -15.33
N PHE A 130 -11.93 28.83 -14.40
CA PHE A 130 -12.15 27.39 -14.53
C PHE A 130 -12.87 26.81 -13.31
N ALA A 131 -13.65 25.76 -13.54
CA ALA A 131 -14.23 24.94 -12.50
C ALA A 131 -13.87 23.48 -12.76
N TYR A 132 -13.38 22.79 -11.73
CA TYR A 132 -13.01 21.38 -11.86
C TYR A 132 -14.26 20.49 -11.82
N PRO A 133 -14.53 19.68 -12.87
CA PRO A 133 -15.59 18.67 -12.83
C PRO A 133 -15.45 17.77 -11.60
N ALA A 134 -16.55 17.58 -10.89
CA ALA A 134 -16.62 16.87 -9.60
C ALA A 134 -15.62 17.31 -8.50
N TYR A 135 -15.04 18.50 -8.65
CA TYR A 135 -13.95 19.03 -7.81
C TYR A 135 -12.61 18.28 -7.90
N ASP A 136 -12.43 17.42 -8.90
CA ASP A 136 -11.20 16.65 -9.06
C ASP A 136 -10.07 17.51 -9.63
N THR A 137 -8.90 17.51 -8.98
CA THR A 137 -7.74 18.32 -9.38
C THR A 137 -6.56 17.44 -9.80
N SER A 138 -5.66 17.98 -10.63
CA SER A 138 -4.40 17.33 -11.00
C SER A 138 -3.28 18.37 -11.16
N PRO A 139 -2.01 18.04 -10.85
CA PRO A 139 -0.87 18.92 -11.13
C PRO A 139 -0.82 19.39 -12.59
N GLU A 140 -1.15 18.49 -13.51
CA GLU A 140 -1.19 18.74 -14.95
C GLU A 140 -2.23 19.82 -15.29
N ALA A 141 -3.41 19.78 -14.68
CA ALA A 141 -4.43 20.80 -14.88
C ALA A 141 -3.97 22.19 -14.39
N LEU A 142 -3.33 22.28 -13.22
CA LEU A 142 -2.80 23.55 -12.73
C LEU A 142 -1.76 24.14 -13.69
N GLU A 143 -0.87 23.29 -14.21
CA GLU A 143 0.13 23.70 -15.19
C GLU A 143 -0.53 24.19 -16.49
N VAL A 144 -1.51 23.46 -17.00
CA VAL A 144 -2.24 23.86 -18.23
C VAL A 144 -2.99 25.18 -18.04
N LEU A 145 -3.69 25.35 -16.92
CA LEU A 145 -4.40 26.59 -16.59
C LEU A 145 -3.43 27.78 -16.55
N GLN A 146 -2.24 27.59 -15.94
CA GLN A 146 -1.19 28.61 -15.90
C GLN A 146 -0.67 28.94 -17.30
N GLN A 147 -0.34 27.92 -18.10
CA GLN A 147 0.16 28.08 -19.46
C GLN A 147 -0.84 28.80 -20.37
N LYS A 148 -2.14 28.56 -20.17
CA LYS A 148 -3.23 29.18 -20.94
C LYS A 148 -3.71 30.51 -20.37
N GLY A 149 -3.13 30.97 -19.25
CA GLY A 149 -3.39 32.30 -18.69
C GLY A 149 -4.75 32.45 -18.01
N TYR A 150 -5.29 31.39 -17.42
CA TYR A 150 -6.46 31.48 -16.56
C TYR A 150 -6.14 32.30 -15.31
N LEU A 151 -7.12 33.04 -14.78
CA LEU A 151 -6.95 33.91 -13.62
C LEU A 151 -7.26 33.17 -12.33
N PHE A 152 -8.38 32.45 -12.30
CA PHE A 152 -8.87 31.75 -11.11
C PHE A 152 -9.48 30.41 -11.48
N ALA A 153 -9.39 29.44 -10.59
CA ALA A 153 -10.11 28.19 -10.69
C ALA A 153 -10.69 27.76 -9.35
N ARG A 154 -11.94 27.28 -9.39
CA ARG A 154 -12.70 26.89 -8.19
C ARG A 154 -12.79 25.38 -8.06
N VAL A 155 -12.59 24.93 -6.82
CA VAL A 155 -12.78 23.56 -6.32
C VAL A 155 -13.85 23.54 -5.21
N GLY A 156 -14.16 22.37 -4.68
CA GLY A 156 -14.98 22.21 -3.48
C GLY A 156 -14.22 22.52 -2.19
N GLY A 157 -14.83 22.31 -1.04
CA GLY A 157 -14.12 22.40 0.26
C GLY A 157 -14.94 22.96 1.42
N ALA A 158 -16.13 23.49 1.18
CA ALA A 158 -17.09 23.93 2.21
C ALA A 158 -16.51 24.90 3.25
N ARG A 159 -15.67 25.85 2.79
CA ARG A 159 -15.07 26.92 3.60
C ARG A 159 -14.91 28.20 2.76
N PRO A 160 -14.77 29.39 3.37
CA PRO A 160 -14.57 30.61 2.60
C PRO A 160 -13.15 30.65 2.02
N TYR A 161 -13.00 31.37 0.91
CA TYR A 161 -11.73 31.66 0.25
C TYR A 161 -10.96 32.75 0.99
N ASP A 162 -9.71 32.46 1.33
CA ASP A 162 -8.75 33.41 1.88
C ASP A 162 -7.65 33.68 0.84
N PRO A 163 -7.69 34.84 0.14
CA PRO A 163 -6.77 35.10 -0.96
C PRO A 163 -5.30 35.21 -0.58
N GLN A 164 -4.97 35.29 0.72
CA GLN A 164 -3.58 35.32 1.18
C GLN A 164 -3.04 33.92 1.48
N MET A 165 -3.91 32.92 1.59
CA MET A 165 -3.57 31.54 1.97
C MET A 165 -3.89 30.53 0.86
N ASP A 166 -4.94 30.77 0.09
CA ASP A 166 -5.46 29.84 -0.89
C ASP A 166 -4.93 30.16 -2.29
N HIS A 167 -4.45 29.13 -2.99
CA HIS A 167 -3.96 29.28 -4.36
C HIS A 167 -5.11 29.70 -5.30
N PRO A 168 -4.90 30.64 -6.24
CA PRO A 168 -5.98 31.15 -7.10
C PRO A 168 -6.59 30.09 -8.02
N TYR A 169 -5.92 28.97 -8.26
CA TYR A 169 -6.49 27.80 -8.96
C TYR A 169 -7.13 26.74 -8.08
N LEU A 170 -7.25 26.99 -6.78
CA LEU A 170 -7.81 26.07 -5.79
C LEU A 170 -8.76 26.81 -4.85
N ILE A 171 -9.61 27.69 -5.41
CA ILE A 171 -10.56 28.50 -4.64
C ILE A 171 -11.65 27.58 -4.06
N PRO A 172 -11.81 27.47 -2.74
CA PRO A 172 -12.83 26.64 -2.12
C PRO A 172 -14.23 27.22 -2.34
N SER A 173 -15.24 26.37 -2.40
CA SER A 173 -16.64 26.78 -2.48
C SER A 173 -17.59 25.95 -1.61
N TYR A 174 -18.78 26.49 -1.39
CA TYR A 174 -19.92 25.80 -0.79
C TYR A 174 -20.92 25.43 -1.87
N SER A 175 -21.26 24.14 -2.00
CA SER A 175 -22.35 23.70 -2.86
C SER A 175 -23.72 24.01 -2.25
N THR A 176 -24.72 24.26 -3.10
CA THR A 176 -26.14 24.31 -2.74
C THR A 176 -26.85 23.07 -3.27
N THR A 177 -27.62 22.38 -2.42
CA THR A 177 -28.42 21.19 -2.80
C THR A 177 -29.64 21.08 -1.89
N GLY A 178 -30.79 20.65 -2.40
CA GLY A 178 -31.92 20.21 -1.57
C GLY A 178 -32.48 21.28 -0.60
N ASP A 179 -32.74 20.89 0.65
CA ASP A 179 -33.45 21.67 1.69
C ASP A 179 -32.52 22.38 2.72
N ASP A 180 -31.21 22.41 2.47
CA ASP A 180 -30.19 22.86 3.42
C ASP A 180 -30.02 24.40 3.47
N SER A 181 -31.11 25.11 3.75
CA SER A 181 -31.12 26.58 3.77
C SER A 181 -30.28 27.17 4.90
N GLU A 182 -30.17 26.48 6.03
CA GLU A 182 -29.44 26.97 7.20
C GLU A 182 -27.92 26.93 7.00
N ARG A 183 -27.37 25.84 6.43
CA ARG A 183 -25.93 25.76 6.17
C ARG A 183 -25.48 26.84 5.20
N VAL A 184 -26.21 27.05 4.11
CA VAL A 184 -25.84 28.03 3.08
C VAL A 184 -25.93 29.46 3.63
N LEU A 185 -26.98 29.79 4.39
CA LEU A 185 -27.09 31.11 5.01
C LEU A 185 -26.00 31.36 6.06
N LYS A 186 -25.61 30.33 6.81
CA LYS A 186 -24.48 30.42 7.74
C LYS A 186 -23.15 30.60 6.99
N ALA A 187 -22.94 29.87 5.90
CA ALA A 187 -21.76 30.03 5.05
C ALA A 187 -21.63 31.45 4.48
N ILE A 188 -22.73 32.04 4.00
CA ILE A 188 -22.76 33.43 3.50
C ILE A 188 -22.25 34.43 4.55
N GLN A 189 -22.55 34.20 5.84
CA GLN A 189 -22.09 35.07 6.94
C GLN A 189 -20.58 34.98 7.22
N GLU A 190 -19.88 34.02 6.62
CA GLU A 190 -18.42 33.89 6.70
C GLU A 190 -17.68 34.85 5.74
N ALA A 191 -18.40 35.57 4.86
CA ALA A 191 -17.85 36.60 3.99
C ALA A 191 -17.48 37.86 4.79
N LYS A 192 -16.40 37.80 5.55
CA LYS A 192 -15.90 38.89 6.40
C LYS A 192 -14.41 38.69 6.70
N ASP A 193 -13.80 39.69 7.32
CA ASP A 193 -12.41 39.62 7.79
C ASP A 193 -11.42 39.31 6.65
N GLY A 194 -11.70 39.86 5.46
CA GLY A 194 -10.90 39.65 4.26
C GLY A 194 -11.15 38.32 3.54
N LYS A 195 -12.10 37.51 3.98
CA LYS A 195 -12.49 36.24 3.35
C LYS A 195 -13.71 36.40 2.44
N ILE A 196 -13.77 35.57 1.41
CA ILE A 196 -14.78 35.63 0.35
C ILE A 196 -15.55 34.32 0.32
N VAL A 197 -16.87 34.38 0.28
CA VAL A 197 -17.69 33.17 0.14
C VAL A 197 -17.96 32.92 -1.34
N VAL A 198 -17.65 31.71 -1.80
CA VAL A 198 -17.97 31.26 -3.16
C VAL A 198 -19.05 30.20 -3.07
N LEU A 199 -20.19 30.43 -3.74
CA LEU A 199 -21.29 29.47 -3.81
C LEU A 199 -21.31 28.77 -5.16
N THR A 200 -21.49 27.46 -5.13
CA THR A 200 -21.65 26.59 -6.30
C THR A 200 -23.09 26.11 -6.38
N VAL A 201 -23.77 26.50 -7.43
CA VAL A 201 -25.15 26.12 -7.74
C VAL A 201 -25.13 25.29 -9.03
N HIS A 202 -25.89 24.20 -9.11
CA HIS A 202 -26.07 23.48 -10.38
C HIS A 202 -27.31 24.07 -11.06
N GLY A 203 -28.42 23.33 -11.23
CA GLY A 203 -29.68 23.90 -11.74
C GLY A 203 -30.67 24.42 -10.67
N VAL A 204 -31.57 25.33 -11.10
CA VAL A 204 -32.67 25.91 -10.29
C VAL A 204 -34.04 25.84 -11.02
N PRO A 205 -34.82 24.75 -10.88
CA PRO A 205 -34.32 23.45 -10.47
C PRO A 205 -33.41 22.87 -11.56
N ASP A 206 -32.65 21.85 -11.22
CA ASP A 206 -31.89 21.07 -12.18
C ASP A 206 -32.78 19.98 -12.79
N TYR A 207 -33.00 20.04 -14.11
CA TYR A 207 -33.74 19.02 -14.86
C TYR A 207 -32.82 17.94 -15.45
N ALA A 208 -31.51 18.14 -15.36
CA ALA A 208 -30.51 17.19 -15.82
C ALA A 208 -30.01 16.31 -14.65
N HIS A 209 -29.85 16.90 -13.46
CA HIS A 209 -29.20 16.30 -12.30
C HIS A 209 -30.01 16.49 -11.01
N ASP A 210 -31.06 15.70 -10.84
CA ASP A 210 -32.00 15.83 -9.71
C ASP A 210 -31.31 15.81 -8.31
N TRP A 211 -30.17 15.12 -8.17
CA TRP A 211 -29.45 14.95 -6.89
C TRP A 211 -28.66 16.19 -6.42
N VAL A 212 -28.45 17.18 -7.30
CA VAL A 212 -27.79 18.46 -6.98
C VAL A 212 -28.69 19.67 -7.22
N SER A 213 -29.98 19.42 -7.50
CA SER A 213 -30.99 20.45 -7.76
C SER A 213 -31.20 21.37 -6.55
N THR A 214 -31.27 22.67 -6.81
CA THR A 214 -31.67 23.69 -5.82
C THR A 214 -33.12 24.13 -6.12
N PRO A 215 -34.06 24.02 -5.16
CA PRO A 215 -35.44 24.48 -5.39
C PRO A 215 -35.52 25.98 -5.72
N PRO A 216 -36.38 26.42 -6.67
CA PRO A 216 -36.54 27.82 -7.03
C PRO A 216 -36.79 28.75 -5.85
N GLU A 217 -37.71 28.38 -4.96
CA GLU A 217 -38.05 29.17 -3.77
C GLU A 217 -36.86 29.30 -2.80
N LEU A 218 -35.98 28.29 -2.76
CA LEU A 218 -34.80 28.31 -1.92
C LEU A 218 -33.72 29.21 -2.51
N PHE A 219 -33.53 29.16 -3.83
CA PHE A 219 -32.60 30.05 -4.51
C PHE A 219 -33.05 31.52 -4.42
N GLU A 220 -34.35 31.80 -4.62
CA GLU A 220 -34.93 33.13 -4.40
C GLU A 220 -34.69 33.62 -2.96
N LYS A 221 -34.85 32.75 -1.96
CA LYS A 221 -34.55 33.06 -0.56
C LYS A 221 -33.08 33.45 -0.36
N TYR A 222 -32.14 32.79 -1.04
CA TYR A 222 -30.71 33.17 -0.98
C TYR A 222 -30.47 34.55 -1.59
N LEU A 223 -31.01 34.82 -2.78
CA LEU A 223 -30.83 36.12 -3.44
C LEU A 223 -31.49 37.26 -2.65
N GLN A 224 -32.71 37.04 -2.14
CA GLN A 224 -33.40 37.99 -1.28
C GLN A 224 -32.59 38.28 -0.01
N TYR A 225 -32.02 37.25 0.62
CA TYR A 225 -31.17 37.43 1.79
C TYR A 225 -29.91 38.26 1.48
N LEU A 226 -29.22 37.95 0.37
CA LEU A 226 -28.04 38.71 -0.08
C LEU A 226 -28.41 40.17 -0.34
N HIS A 227 -29.53 40.43 -1.01
CA HIS A 227 -30.02 41.77 -1.32
C HIS A 227 -30.40 42.56 -0.06
N ASP A 228 -31.26 42.00 0.80
CA ASP A 228 -31.77 42.68 1.99
C ASP A 228 -30.68 42.99 3.01
N ASN A 229 -29.60 42.19 3.01
CA ASN A 229 -28.45 42.39 3.87
C ASN A 229 -27.29 43.13 3.18
N GLN A 230 -27.51 43.65 1.97
CA GLN A 230 -26.59 44.49 1.20
C GLN A 230 -25.23 43.80 0.91
N TYR A 231 -25.26 42.54 0.51
CA TYR A 231 -24.07 41.83 0.04
C TYR A 231 -23.64 42.34 -1.34
N THR A 232 -22.34 42.38 -1.57
CA THR A 232 -21.77 42.59 -2.90
C THR A 232 -21.61 41.23 -3.57
N VAL A 233 -22.26 41.04 -4.71
CA VAL A 233 -22.29 39.76 -5.41
C VAL A 233 -21.68 39.91 -6.80
N ILE A 234 -20.58 39.19 -7.06
CA ILE A 234 -19.76 39.35 -8.28
C ILE A 234 -19.50 38.02 -9.00
N ALA A 235 -19.03 38.11 -10.23
CA ALA A 235 -18.47 36.97 -10.96
C ALA A 235 -17.06 36.62 -10.44
N LEU A 236 -16.62 35.38 -10.64
CA LEU A 236 -15.31 34.91 -10.20
C LEU A 236 -14.15 35.69 -10.84
N LYS A 237 -14.23 36.06 -12.12
CA LYS A 237 -13.20 36.92 -12.75
C LYS A 237 -13.02 38.26 -12.05
N ASP A 238 -14.09 38.82 -11.50
CA ASP A 238 -14.08 40.16 -10.92
C ASP A 238 -13.29 40.23 -9.60
N LEU A 239 -12.88 39.07 -9.07
CA LEU A 239 -11.90 38.99 -7.99
C LEU A 239 -10.56 39.65 -8.33
N GLU A 240 -10.21 39.79 -9.62
CA GLU A 240 -8.98 40.46 -10.06
C GLU A 240 -8.90 41.96 -9.67
N ARG A 241 -10.04 42.55 -9.29
CA ARG A 241 -10.12 43.91 -8.74
C ARG A 241 -9.49 44.00 -7.35
N TYR A 242 -9.58 42.93 -6.57
CA TYR A 242 -9.11 42.83 -5.19
C TYR A 242 -7.82 42.04 -5.05
N ILE A 243 -7.59 41.06 -5.93
CA ILE A 243 -6.52 40.07 -5.83
C ILE A 243 -5.63 40.16 -7.07
N ASP A 244 -4.32 40.10 -6.88
CA ASP A 244 -3.36 39.90 -7.96
C ASP A 244 -3.11 38.39 -8.14
N PRO A 245 -3.74 37.72 -9.13
CA PRO A 245 -3.61 36.28 -9.28
C PRO A 245 -2.19 35.85 -9.66
N ALA A 246 -1.44 36.67 -10.39
CA ALA A 246 -0.05 36.36 -10.74
C ALA A 246 0.84 36.38 -9.50
N MET A 247 0.68 37.40 -8.64
CA MET A 247 1.39 37.49 -7.36
C MET A 247 0.96 36.38 -6.39
N ALA A 248 -0.32 36.01 -6.37
CA ALA A 248 -0.81 34.89 -5.57
C ALA A 248 -0.21 33.57 -6.03
N MET A 249 -0.16 33.28 -7.34
CA MET A 249 0.50 32.09 -7.89
C MET A 249 2.01 32.04 -7.61
N GLU A 250 2.69 33.20 -7.59
CA GLU A 250 4.11 33.28 -7.26
C GLU A 250 4.38 32.97 -5.77
N LYS A 251 3.53 33.48 -4.87
CA LYS A 251 3.77 33.46 -3.42
C LYS A 251 3.12 32.29 -2.69
N ILE A 252 1.98 31.82 -3.18
CA ILE A 252 1.22 30.73 -2.59
C ILE A 252 1.56 29.49 -3.40
N THR A 253 2.14 28.50 -2.75
CA THR A 253 2.39 27.20 -3.39
C THR A 253 1.07 26.44 -3.49
N PRO A 254 0.67 25.91 -4.66
CA PRO A 254 -0.56 25.16 -4.79
C PRO A 254 -0.54 23.90 -3.92
N GLN A 255 -1.48 23.81 -2.99
CA GLN A 255 -1.71 22.64 -2.15
C GLN A 255 -2.94 21.92 -2.69
N LEU A 256 -2.76 20.89 -3.52
CA LEU A 256 -3.89 20.12 -4.05
C LEU A 256 -4.74 19.61 -2.88
N VAL A 257 -6.03 19.88 -2.95
CA VAL A 257 -6.99 19.59 -1.87
C VAL A 257 -7.79 18.36 -2.28
N LYS A 258 -7.97 17.40 -1.37
CA LYS A 258 -8.91 16.28 -1.59
C LYS A 258 -10.36 16.79 -1.54
N ARG A 259 -11.31 15.99 -2.01
CA ARG A 259 -12.76 16.28 -2.01
C ARG A 259 -13.34 16.72 -0.64
N ASP A 260 -12.59 16.52 0.45
CA ASP A 260 -12.94 16.85 1.84
C ASP A 260 -12.27 18.12 2.42
N GLY A 261 -11.47 18.86 1.65
CA GLY A 261 -10.93 20.16 2.08
C GLY A 261 -9.55 20.15 2.78
N GLN A 262 -8.84 19.01 2.84
CA GLN A 262 -7.50 18.94 3.44
C GLN A 262 -6.37 19.28 2.46
N ALA A 263 -5.46 20.18 2.87
CA ALA A 263 -4.24 20.57 2.15
C ALA A 263 -3.18 19.46 2.10
N ILE A 264 -2.54 19.27 0.94
CA ILE A 264 -1.33 18.44 0.81
C ILE A 264 -0.09 19.34 1.02
N GLU A 265 0.61 19.16 2.15
CA GLU A 265 1.91 19.81 2.42
C GLU A 265 3.00 19.32 1.45
N ILE A 266 3.85 20.23 0.93
CA ILE A 266 5.10 19.83 0.27
C ILE A 266 6.04 19.30 1.36
N PRO A 267 6.46 18.02 1.32
CA PRO A 267 7.25 17.47 2.40
C PRO A 267 8.64 18.12 2.43
N THR A 268 9.04 18.65 3.57
CA THR A 268 10.44 19.03 3.85
C THR A 268 11.35 17.81 3.61
N PRO A 269 12.59 17.97 3.09
CA PRO A 269 13.49 16.84 2.92
C PRO A 269 13.71 16.07 4.22
N VAL A 270 13.46 14.76 4.19
CA VAL A 270 13.80 13.87 5.31
C VAL A 270 15.29 13.60 5.24
N ASN A 271 16.04 14.01 6.27
CA ASN A 271 17.47 13.72 6.35
C ASN A 271 17.68 12.32 6.91
N ILE A 272 18.41 11.47 6.20
CA ILE A 272 18.84 10.14 6.65
C ILE A 272 20.36 10.11 6.65
N GLU A 273 20.96 9.73 7.76
CA GLU A 273 22.40 9.52 7.90
C GLU A 273 22.71 8.04 8.13
N VAL A 274 23.62 7.50 7.33
CA VAL A 274 24.13 6.13 7.44
C VAL A 274 25.62 6.18 7.80
N ASN A 275 26.02 5.49 8.87
CA ASN A 275 27.41 5.46 9.30
C ASN A 275 28.02 4.06 9.17
N LEU A 276 28.75 3.82 8.07
CA LEU A 276 29.34 2.52 7.74
C LEU A 276 30.37 2.03 8.77
N SER A 277 30.93 2.92 9.58
CA SER A 277 31.90 2.58 10.63
C SER A 277 31.26 2.15 11.95
N GLN A 278 29.95 2.40 12.14
CA GLN A 278 29.21 2.01 13.34
C GLN A 278 28.40 0.75 13.08
N LYS A 279 29.02 -0.40 13.35
CA LYS A 279 28.42 -1.72 13.16
C LYS A 279 27.47 -2.07 14.31
N LYS A 280 26.30 -2.61 13.97
CA LYS A 280 25.27 -3.06 14.94
C LYS A 280 25.25 -4.58 15.15
N GLY A 281 25.85 -5.34 14.23
CA GLY A 281 25.86 -6.80 14.22
C GLY A 281 25.57 -7.36 12.84
N PRO A 282 25.56 -8.70 12.66
CA PRO A 282 25.28 -9.32 11.37
C PRO A 282 23.88 -8.97 10.85
N LEU A 283 23.73 -8.89 9.52
CA LEU A 283 22.44 -8.89 8.85
C LEU A 283 22.04 -10.36 8.59
N GLU A 284 21.37 -10.98 9.55
CA GLU A 284 20.85 -12.33 9.38
C GLU A 284 19.80 -12.38 8.25
N PRO A 285 19.84 -13.39 7.35
CA PRO A 285 18.97 -13.48 6.17
C PRO A 285 17.56 -13.95 6.53
N ILE A 286 16.90 -13.29 7.48
CA ILE A 286 15.55 -13.64 7.97
C ILE A 286 14.47 -13.59 6.87
N TYR A 287 14.79 -13.01 5.71
CA TYR A 287 13.93 -12.83 4.54
C TYR A 287 13.99 -13.98 3.53
N THR A 288 14.81 -15.01 3.76
CA THR A 288 14.96 -16.19 2.89
C THR A 288 14.02 -17.34 3.25
N TRP A 289 12.86 -17.03 3.82
CA TRP A 289 11.90 -18.02 4.31
C TRP A 289 10.55 -17.76 3.64
N PHE A 290 9.99 -18.78 2.99
CA PHE A 290 8.74 -18.68 2.23
C PHE A 290 7.81 -19.85 2.55
N GLY A 291 6.51 -19.69 2.34
CA GLY A 291 5.58 -20.79 2.54
C GLY A 291 4.21 -20.62 1.92
N HIS A 292 3.46 -21.72 1.86
CA HIS A 292 2.12 -21.78 1.27
C HIS A 292 1.31 -23.00 1.74
N ASP A 293 -0.02 -22.91 1.67
CA ASP A 293 -0.90 -23.98 2.17
C ASP A 293 -0.93 -25.22 1.26
N GLU A 294 -0.75 -25.03 -0.05
CA GLU A 294 -0.99 -26.05 -1.07
C GLU A 294 0.33 -26.62 -1.62
N PRO A 295 0.88 -27.71 -1.05
CA PRO A 295 2.19 -28.22 -1.42
C PRO A 295 2.25 -28.70 -2.88
N ASN A 296 1.10 -29.02 -3.49
CA ASN A 296 1.06 -29.54 -4.86
C ASN A 296 1.37 -28.47 -5.93
N TYR A 297 1.25 -27.16 -5.63
CA TYR A 297 1.71 -26.09 -6.54
C TYR A 297 3.23 -26.07 -6.69
N THR A 298 3.98 -26.54 -5.69
CA THR A 298 5.46 -26.57 -5.70
C THR A 298 6.03 -27.16 -7.00
N TYR A 299 5.53 -28.31 -7.43
CA TYR A 299 6.03 -29.00 -8.61
C TYR A 299 5.28 -28.64 -9.90
N MET A 300 4.40 -27.63 -9.89
CA MET A 300 3.77 -27.15 -11.11
C MET A 300 4.72 -26.25 -11.92
N LYS A 301 4.27 -25.74 -13.06
CA LYS A 301 5.12 -25.02 -14.01
C LYS A 301 5.57 -23.69 -13.39
N ASP A 302 4.62 -22.94 -12.85
CA ASP A 302 4.88 -21.62 -12.27
C ASP A 302 5.50 -21.73 -10.87
N GLY A 303 5.12 -22.74 -10.08
CA GLY A 303 5.77 -23.03 -8.80
C GLY A 303 7.26 -23.37 -8.95
N ARG A 304 7.63 -24.22 -9.92
CA ARG A 304 9.06 -24.50 -10.22
C ARG A 304 9.83 -23.25 -10.63
N LYS A 305 9.19 -22.35 -11.38
CA LYS A 305 9.80 -21.10 -11.83
C LYS A 305 10.05 -20.18 -10.64
N LEU A 306 9.03 -19.92 -9.84
CA LEU A 306 9.13 -19.07 -8.67
C LEU A 306 10.19 -19.60 -7.70
N LEU A 307 10.23 -20.90 -7.43
CA LEU A 307 11.25 -21.52 -6.58
C LEU A 307 12.67 -21.32 -7.10
N SER A 308 12.88 -21.34 -8.42
CA SER A 308 14.19 -21.02 -9.00
C SER A 308 14.56 -19.54 -8.78
N GLU A 309 13.60 -18.62 -8.93
CA GLU A 309 13.84 -17.20 -8.66
C GLU A 309 14.09 -16.91 -7.17
N LEU A 310 13.44 -17.67 -6.27
CA LEU A 310 13.69 -17.62 -4.84
C LEU A 310 15.06 -18.21 -4.48
N ALA A 311 15.55 -19.24 -5.19
CA ALA A 311 16.91 -19.73 -4.99
C ALA A 311 17.96 -18.69 -5.42
N ASP A 312 17.68 -17.96 -6.51
CA ASP A 312 18.62 -17.00 -7.09
C ASP A 312 18.65 -15.64 -6.37
N LEU A 313 17.66 -15.32 -5.51
CA LEU A 313 17.56 -13.97 -4.93
C LEU A 313 18.61 -13.67 -3.85
N SER A 314 19.22 -14.68 -3.21
CA SER A 314 20.18 -14.51 -2.11
C SER A 314 21.23 -15.62 -2.13
N PRO A 315 22.48 -15.33 -1.70
CA PRO A 315 23.48 -16.38 -1.48
C PRO A 315 23.17 -17.25 -0.25
N ALA A 316 22.28 -16.82 0.64
CA ALA A 316 21.86 -17.61 1.79
C ALA A 316 20.85 -18.69 1.36
N PRO A 317 20.90 -19.90 1.96
CA PRO A 317 19.92 -20.94 1.67
C PRO A 317 18.50 -20.47 1.91
N VAL A 318 17.61 -20.77 0.97
CA VAL A 318 16.19 -20.45 1.08
C VAL A 318 15.43 -21.63 1.67
N TYR A 319 14.54 -21.32 2.62
CA TYR A 319 13.69 -22.28 3.31
C TYR A 319 12.25 -22.19 2.83
N VAL A 320 11.60 -23.34 2.62
CA VAL A 320 10.21 -23.43 2.15
C VAL A 320 9.37 -24.25 3.13
N ARG A 321 8.28 -23.65 3.63
CA ARG A 321 7.31 -24.26 4.55
C ARG A 321 5.99 -24.52 3.85
N THR A 322 5.43 -25.73 3.93
CA THR A 322 4.14 -26.03 3.31
C THR A 322 3.24 -26.90 4.16
N HIS A 323 1.94 -26.59 4.15
CA HIS A 323 0.91 -27.41 4.82
C HIS A 323 0.63 -28.71 4.08
N ASN A 324 -0.26 -29.54 4.63
CA ASN A 324 -0.89 -30.68 3.94
C ASN A 324 0.06 -31.78 3.41
N LEU A 325 1.29 -31.87 3.93
CA LEU A 325 2.25 -32.89 3.53
C LEU A 325 1.81 -34.32 3.88
N LEU A 326 0.91 -34.51 4.85
CA LEU A 326 0.40 -35.84 5.25
C LEU A 326 -1.11 -36.02 5.00
N THR A 327 -1.78 -35.04 4.40
CA THR A 327 -3.21 -35.13 4.05
C THR A 327 -3.45 -36.20 2.96
N SER A 328 -4.48 -37.03 3.13
CA SER A 328 -4.90 -38.06 2.16
C SER A 328 -5.59 -37.42 0.93
N GLY A 329 -5.40 -37.99 -0.26
CA GLY A 329 -6.01 -37.44 -1.47
C GLY A 329 -5.33 -37.84 -2.78
N ASP A 330 -5.56 -37.04 -3.81
CA ASP A 330 -5.14 -37.33 -5.19
C ASP A 330 -4.00 -36.43 -5.70
N GLY A 331 -3.48 -35.54 -4.86
CA GLY A 331 -2.42 -34.60 -5.23
C GLY A 331 -2.87 -33.47 -6.16
N ARG A 332 -4.18 -33.25 -6.34
CA ARG A 332 -4.69 -32.09 -7.07
C ARG A 332 -4.74 -30.87 -6.15
N PRO A 333 -4.02 -29.77 -6.46
CA PRO A 333 -4.10 -28.55 -5.67
C PRO A 333 -5.49 -27.91 -5.79
N ALA A 334 -5.90 -27.24 -4.72
CA ALA A 334 -7.03 -26.32 -4.72
C ALA A 334 -6.80 -25.27 -3.62
N LEU A 335 -7.47 -24.13 -3.68
CA LEU A 335 -7.29 -23.09 -2.65
C LEU A 335 -7.57 -23.66 -1.25
N LYS A 336 -6.61 -23.47 -0.34
CA LYS A 336 -6.55 -24.02 1.01
C LYS A 336 -6.52 -25.55 1.10
N TRP A 337 -6.13 -26.25 0.02
CA TRP A 337 -6.07 -27.71 -0.01
C TRP A 337 -4.88 -28.25 -0.81
N GLY A 338 -4.22 -29.25 -0.23
CA GLY A 338 -3.29 -30.13 -0.94
C GLY A 338 -3.34 -31.53 -0.33
N SER A 339 -2.66 -32.47 -0.96
CA SER A 339 -2.57 -33.84 -0.45
C SER A 339 -1.39 -34.57 -1.07
N THR A 340 -0.88 -35.56 -0.34
CA THR A 340 0.23 -36.43 -0.79
C THR A 340 -0.13 -37.90 -0.72
N ASN A 341 -1.15 -38.25 0.06
CA ASN A 341 -1.56 -39.62 0.31
C ASN A 341 -0.41 -40.51 0.83
N ALA A 342 0.45 -39.92 1.67
CA ALA A 342 1.63 -40.59 2.21
C ALA A 342 1.30 -41.84 3.05
N TYR A 343 0.10 -41.89 3.64
CA TYR A 343 -0.33 -42.97 4.52
C TYR A 343 -1.74 -43.47 4.17
N THR A 344 -1.88 -44.79 4.12
CA THR A 344 -3.16 -45.52 4.10
C THR A 344 -3.05 -46.78 4.96
N GLU A 345 -4.14 -47.53 5.16
CA GLU A 345 -4.11 -48.83 5.82
C GLU A 345 -4.65 -49.91 4.87
N ASP A 346 -4.09 -51.11 4.91
CA ASP A 346 -4.64 -52.27 4.20
C ASP A 346 -5.91 -52.82 4.90
N GLU A 347 -6.50 -53.89 4.35
CA GLU A 347 -7.70 -54.52 4.92
C GLU A 347 -7.52 -55.05 6.35
N ASN A 348 -6.28 -55.29 6.79
CA ASN A 348 -5.93 -55.73 8.14
C ASN A 348 -5.60 -54.56 9.08
N GLY A 349 -5.72 -53.31 8.59
CA GLY A 349 -5.35 -52.12 9.33
C GLY A 349 -3.84 -51.89 9.41
N GLN A 350 -3.03 -52.53 8.56
CA GLN A 350 -1.57 -52.34 8.57
C GLN A 350 -1.17 -51.11 7.74
N PRO A 351 -0.20 -50.29 8.22
CA PRO A 351 0.28 -49.13 7.48
C PRO A 351 0.77 -49.45 6.06
N VAL A 352 0.37 -48.64 5.09
CA VAL A 352 0.87 -48.63 3.72
C VAL A 352 1.34 -47.22 3.39
N TYR A 353 2.65 -47.09 3.09
CA TYR A 353 3.29 -45.81 2.80
C TYR A 353 3.46 -45.59 1.29
N ASN A 354 3.16 -44.39 0.81
CA ASN A 354 3.40 -43.99 -0.57
C ASN A 354 4.05 -42.60 -0.66
N TRP A 355 5.35 -42.58 -0.92
CA TRP A 355 6.14 -41.34 -0.93
C TRP A 355 6.12 -40.60 -2.28
N ALA A 356 5.42 -41.09 -3.31
CA ALA A 356 5.58 -40.56 -4.68
C ALA A 356 5.27 -39.06 -4.82
N LEU A 357 4.26 -38.54 -4.12
CA LEU A 357 3.92 -37.11 -4.16
C LEU A 357 4.82 -36.28 -3.25
N ILE A 358 5.17 -36.81 -2.07
CA ILE A 358 6.19 -36.22 -1.19
C ILE A 358 7.51 -36.06 -1.94
N ASP A 359 7.98 -37.10 -2.62
CA ASP A 359 9.21 -37.09 -3.42
C ASP A 359 9.15 -36.00 -4.48
N ARG A 360 8.03 -35.88 -5.20
CA ARG A 360 7.89 -34.84 -6.23
C ARG A 360 8.00 -33.41 -5.67
N ILE A 361 7.45 -33.17 -4.48
CA ILE A 361 7.53 -31.88 -3.79
C ILE A 361 8.98 -31.62 -3.35
N PHE A 362 9.60 -32.58 -2.66
CA PHE A 362 10.91 -32.42 -2.05
C PHE A 362 12.05 -32.46 -3.07
N ASP A 363 11.96 -33.28 -4.12
CA ASP A 363 12.87 -33.22 -5.28
C ASP A 363 12.88 -31.80 -5.85
N THR A 364 11.71 -31.18 -5.98
CA THR A 364 11.60 -29.83 -6.54
C THR A 364 12.36 -28.79 -5.70
N TYR A 365 12.38 -28.94 -4.37
CA TYR A 365 13.17 -28.11 -3.47
C TYR A 365 14.67 -28.41 -3.57
N VAL A 366 15.06 -29.68 -3.39
CA VAL A 366 16.45 -30.10 -3.28
C VAL A 366 17.20 -29.89 -4.59
N GLU A 367 16.59 -30.14 -5.75
CA GLU A 367 17.16 -29.87 -7.07
C GLU A 367 17.50 -28.38 -7.28
N ARG A 368 16.86 -27.47 -6.53
CA ARG A 368 17.10 -26.03 -6.56
C ARG A 368 17.96 -25.53 -5.39
N GLY A 369 18.47 -26.44 -4.56
CA GLY A 369 19.25 -26.09 -3.36
C GLY A 369 18.41 -25.47 -2.23
N LEU A 370 17.09 -25.56 -2.31
CA LEU A 370 16.17 -25.09 -1.28
C LEU A 370 16.04 -26.11 -0.15
N LYS A 371 15.75 -25.63 1.06
CA LYS A 371 15.63 -26.44 2.26
C LYS A 371 14.18 -26.46 2.76
N PRO A 372 13.57 -27.61 3.03
CA PRO A 372 12.23 -27.62 3.62
C PRO A 372 12.28 -27.24 5.11
N LEU A 373 11.34 -26.40 5.52
CA LEU A 373 10.79 -26.36 6.87
C LEU A 373 9.58 -27.29 6.87
N VAL A 374 9.82 -28.54 7.27
CA VAL A 374 8.90 -29.67 7.11
C VAL A 374 7.80 -29.62 8.17
N GLU A 375 6.61 -29.18 7.76
CA GLU A 375 5.42 -29.32 8.58
C GLU A 375 4.90 -30.76 8.55
N ILE A 376 5.02 -31.46 9.67
CA ILE A 376 4.46 -32.79 9.85
C ILE A 376 2.95 -32.64 10.12
N GLY A 377 2.16 -32.64 9.05
CA GLY A 377 0.70 -32.51 9.11
C GLY A 377 0.07 -32.44 7.71
N PHE A 378 -1.25 -32.47 7.58
CA PHE A 378 -2.20 -32.74 8.65
C PHE A 378 -2.51 -34.24 8.74
N MET A 379 -3.51 -34.62 9.54
CA MET A 379 -3.77 -36.03 9.86
C MET A 379 -4.21 -36.82 8.61
N PRO A 380 -3.54 -37.95 8.25
CA PRO A 380 -4.05 -38.86 7.23
C PRO A 380 -5.47 -39.35 7.57
N GLU A 381 -6.32 -39.50 6.57
CA GLU A 381 -7.72 -39.89 6.73
C GLU A 381 -7.87 -41.19 7.52
N ALA A 382 -7.06 -42.19 7.18
CA ALA A 382 -7.08 -43.48 7.86
C ALA A 382 -6.65 -43.40 9.33
N LEU A 383 -5.90 -42.38 9.76
CA LEU A 383 -5.46 -42.23 11.16
C LEU A 383 -6.31 -41.26 11.97
N SER A 384 -7.16 -40.45 11.36
CA SER A 384 -7.98 -39.49 12.08
C SER A 384 -9.00 -40.17 13.01
N VAL A 385 -9.19 -39.63 14.22
CA VAL A 385 -10.30 -40.03 15.11
C VAL A 385 -11.67 -39.60 14.60
N ASN A 386 -11.73 -38.63 13.67
CA ASN A 386 -12.97 -38.15 13.08
C ASN A 386 -12.76 -37.83 11.59
N PRO A 387 -12.66 -38.86 10.71
CA PRO A 387 -12.26 -38.66 9.33
C PRO A 387 -13.31 -37.98 8.46
N GLU A 388 -14.59 -38.03 8.80
CA GLU A 388 -15.68 -37.61 7.89
C GLU A 388 -16.39 -36.33 8.36
N PRO A 389 -16.60 -35.33 7.48
CA PRO A 389 -16.08 -35.23 6.10
C PRO A 389 -14.56 -34.99 6.08
N TYR A 390 -13.82 -35.59 5.15
CA TYR A 390 -12.36 -35.42 5.07
C TYR A 390 -11.92 -34.25 4.18
N ARG A 391 -12.19 -34.30 2.87
CA ARG A 391 -11.85 -33.24 1.92
C ARG A 391 -12.91 -32.15 1.89
N HIS A 392 -12.50 -30.90 2.05
CA HIS A 392 -13.38 -29.74 1.84
C HIS A 392 -13.28 -29.20 0.40
N ASN A 393 -14.28 -28.40 0.00
CA ASN A 393 -14.33 -27.69 -1.28
C ASN A 393 -14.44 -26.18 -1.03
N TRP A 394 -13.44 -25.62 -0.34
CA TRP A 394 -13.46 -24.22 0.07
C TRP A 394 -13.10 -23.33 -1.13
N GLN A 395 -13.71 -22.15 -1.18
CA GLN A 395 -13.43 -21.11 -2.17
C GLN A 395 -13.59 -19.74 -1.51
N PRO A 396 -12.99 -18.66 -2.07
CA PRO A 396 -13.15 -17.30 -1.55
C PRO A 396 -14.63 -16.94 -1.34
N GLY A 397 -14.95 -16.37 -0.19
CA GLY A 397 -16.32 -16.04 0.22
C GLY A 397 -17.02 -17.11 1.07
N ASN A 398 -16.53 -18.35 1.08
CA ASN A 398 -17.01 -19.35 2.03
C ASN A 398 -16.52 -19.01 3.46
N PRO A 399 -17.30 -19.31 4.52
CA PRO A 399 -16.84 -19.19 5.89
C PRO A 399 -15.51 -19.93 6.10
N TYR A 400 -14.50 -19.23 6.64
CA TYR A 400 -13.15 -19.78 6.78
C TYR A 400 -13.11 -21.08 7.59
N GLY A 401 -13.95 -21.18 8.63
CA GLY A 401 -14.02 -22.38 9.48
C GLY A 401 -14.42 -23.67 8.75
N ASN A 402 -14.95 -23.58 7.53
CA ASN A 402 -15.33 -24.76 6.74
C ASN A 402 -14.13 -25.56 6.21
N ILE A 403 -12.90 -25.05 6.36
CA ILE A 403 -11.70 -25.82 6.01
C ILE A 403 -11.43 -26.92 7.05
N TYR A 404 -11.80 -26.71 8.31
CA TYR A 404 -11.52 -27.65 9.41
C TYR A 404 -12.41 -28.88 9.30
N THR A 405 -11.82 -29.94 8.75
CA THR A 405 -12.49 -31.20 8.42
C THR A 405 -11.70 -32.35 9.04
N GLY A 406 -11.90 -33.60 8.59
CA GLY A 406 -11.34 -34.76 9.27
C GLY A 406 -9.82 -34.81 9.39
N TRP A 407 -9.10 -34.04 8.59
CA TRP A 407 -7.64 -33.88 8.72
C TRP A 407 -7.21 -33.10 9.96
N ALA A 408 -8.10 -32.34 10.62
CA ALA A 408 -7.75 -31.44 11.74
C ALA A 408 -7.74 -32.12 13.12
N TYR A 409 -8.01 -33.43 13.17
CA TYR A 409 -8.22 -34.17 14.41
C TYR A 409 -6.99 -34.99 14.84
N PRO A 410 -6.88 -35.34 16.14
CA PRO A 410 -5.82 -36.22 16.64
C PRO A 410 -5.78 -37.60 15.97
N PRO A 411 -4.65 -38.33 16.06
CA PRO A 411 -4.60 -39.70 15.58
C PRO A 411 -5.36 -40.65 16.51
N LYS A 412 -6.01 -41.66 15.94
CA LYS A 412 -6.63 -42.78 16.67
C LYS A 412 -5.59 -43.71 17.29
N ASP A 413 -4.35 -43.68 16.78
CA ASP A 413 -3.22 -44.48 17.23
C ASP A 413 -1.91 -43.66 17.12
N TYR A 414 -1.33 -43.33 18.27
CA TYR A 414 -0.12 -42.51 18.37
C TYR A 414 1.15 -43.27 17.96
N GLU A 415 1.16 -44.61 18.08
CA GLU A 415 2.31 -45.43 17.68
C GLU A 415 2.38 -45.53 16.15
N LYS A 416 1.23 -45.72 15.49
CA LYS A 416 1.16 -45.66 14.02
C LYS A 416 1.53 -44.30 13.47
N TRP A 417 1.12 -43.22 14.14
CA TRP A 417 1.57 -41.87 13.81
C TRP A 417 3.09 -41.74 13.93
N ALA A 418 3.68 -42.14 15.06
CA ALA A 418 5.12 -42.09 15.27
C ALA A 418 5.89 -42.93 14.25
N GLU A 419 5.36 -44.10 13.87
CA GLU A 419 5.99 -44.95 12.86
C GLU A 419 5.91 -44.33 11.46
N LEU A 420 4.79 -43.68 11.09
CA LEU A 420 4.70 -42.90 9.85
C LEU A 420 5.79 -41.82 9.78
N VAL A 421 5.94 -41.03 10.85
CA VAL A 421 6.97 -39.97 10.91
C VAL A 421 8.37 -40.56 10.82
N TYR A 422 8.64 -41.64 11.56
CA TYR A 422 9.94 -42.34 11.53
C TYR A 422 10.28 -42.83 10.11
N GLN A 423 9.34 -43.51 9.45
CA GLN A 423 9.52 -44.02 8.09
C GLN A 423 9.72 -42.90 7.06
N TRP A 424 9.05 -41.76 7.24
CA TRP A 424 9.25 -40.61 6.36
C TRP A 424 10.66 -40.04 6.47
N VAL A 425 11.18 -39.87 7.69
CA VAL A 425 12.55 -39.37 7.91
C VAL A 425 13.58 -40.37 7.36
N VAL A 426 13.40 -41.67 7.62
CA VAL A 426 14.27 -42.74 7.07
C VAL A 426 14.27 -42.73 5.53
N HIS A 427 13.09 -42.62 4.91
CA HIS A 427 12.96 -42.52 3.46
C HIS A 427 13.68 -41.28 2.92
N SER A 428 13.51 -40.13 3.57
CA SER A 428 14.18 -38.88 3.18
C SER A 428 15.70 -39.00 3.25
N ILE A 429 16.26 -39.64 4.29
CA ILE A 429 17.70 -39.91 4.39
C ILE A 429 18.16 -40.83 3.26
N GLY A 430 17.39 -41.88 2.97
CA GLY A 430 17.70 -42.82 1.89
C GLY A 430 17.71 -42.16 0.51
N ARG A 431 16.82 -41.18 0.29
CA ARG A 431 16.67 -40.48 -1.00
C ARG A 431 17.64 -39.32 -1.20
N TYR A 432 17.75 -38.43 -0.21
CA TYR A 432 18.49 -37.16 -0.34
C TYR A 432 19.86 -37.19 0.34
N GLY A 433 20.14 -38.22 1.13
CA GLY A 433 21.36 -38.34 1.92
C GLY A 433 21.23 -37.67 3.29
N ARG A 434 22.00 -38.18 4.25
CA ARG A 434 21.93 -37.75 5.64
C ARG A 434 22.25 -36.26 5.83
N GLU A 435 23.34 -35.79 5.22
CA GLU A 435 23.80 -34.40 5.36
C GLU A 435 22.75 -33.38 4.86
N GLU A 436 22.06 -33.72 3.77
CA GLU A 436 20.97 -32.91 3.25
C GLU A 436 19.82 -32.83 4.27
N VAL A 437 19.35 -33.97 4.78
CA VAL A 437 18.22 -34.03 5.71
C VAL A 437 18.56 -33.43 7.09
N GLU A 438 19.82 -33.48 7.52
CA GLU A 438 20.29 -32.79 8.73
C GLU A 438 20.19 -31.26 8.63
N SER A 439 20.22 -30.71 7.41
CA SER A 439 20.07 -29.27 7.17
C SER A 439 18.61 -28.78 7.17
N TRP A 440 17.64 -29.69 7.25
CA TRP A 440 16.21 -29.34 7.27
C TRP A 440 15.73 -29.00 8.68
N CYS A 441 14.64 -28.25 8.75
CA CYS A 441 13.91 -28.00 10.00
C CYS A 441 12.62 -28.81 10.00
N TRP A 442 12.32 -29.48 11.10
CA TRP A 442 11.10 -30.28 11.27
C TRP A 442 10.20 -29.63 12.32
N GLU A 443 8.90 -29.58 12.06
CA GLU A 443 7.89 -29.07 12.99
C GLU A 443 6.67 -29.97 13.01
N LEU A 444 5.88 -29.90 14.08
CA LEU A 444 4.58 -30.54 14.15
C LEU A 444 3.48 -29.49 13.94
N TRP A 445 2.63 -29.73 12.95
CA TRP A 445 1.32 -29.08 12.78
C TRP A 445 1.35 -27.55 12.55
N ASN A 446 0.16 -26.97 12.40
CA ASN A 446 -0.07 -25.55 12.19
C ASN A 446 -1.09 -25.00 13.19
N GLU A 447 -0.81 -23.87 13.82
CA GLU A 447 -1.75 -23.09 14.66
C GLU A 447 -2.63 -23.95 15.59
N PRO A 448 -2.02 -24.81 16.44
CA PRO A 448 -2.77 -25.78 17.25
C PRO A 448 -3.65 -25.15 18.34
N ASN A 449 -3.52 -23.84 18.56
CA ASN A 449 -4.36 -23.08 19.46
C ASN A 449 -5.72 -22.66 18.85
N ILE A 450 -5.98 -22.90 17.56
CA ILE A 450 -7.25 -22.64 16.89
C ILE A 450 -7.72 -23.86 16.08
N GLY A 451 -8.75 -23.68 15.23
CA GLY A 451 -9.47 -24.78 14.58
C GLY A 451 -8.66 -25.68 13.64
N TYR A 452 -7.41 -25.33 13.32
CA TYR A 452 -6.47 -26.26 12.66
C TYR A 452 -6.21 -27.50 13.51
N TRP A 453 -6.40 -27.44 14.82
CA TRP A 453 -6.36 -28.59 15.73
C TRP A 453 -7.67 -28.71 16.50
N GLN A 454 -8.31 -29.87 16.40
CA GLN A 454 -9.59 -30.16 17.05
C GLN A 454 -9.43 -30.97 18.35
N GLY A 455 -8.19 -31.31 18.73
CA GLY A 455 -7.88 -31.92 20.02
C GLY A 455 -7.66 -30.89 21.13
N THR A 456 -7.35 -31.39 22.32
CA THR A 456 -6.92 -30.59 23.46
C THR A 456 -5.45 -30.18 23.36
N THR A 457 -5.04 -29.18 24.16
CA THR A 457 -3.61 -28.83 24.31
C THR A 457 -2.80 -30.04 24.79
N GLU A 458 -3.32 -30.84 25.73
CA GLU A 458 -2.63 -32.04 26.23
C GLU A 458 -2.42 -33.09 25.11
N GLU A 459 -3.42 -33.33 24.27
CA GLU A 459 -3.29 -34.22 23.12
C GLU A 459 -2.30 -33.69 22.09
N TYR A 460 -2.20 -32.37 21.89
CA TYR A 460 -1.18 -31.78 21.04
C TYR A 460 0.23 -32.00 21.62
N LEU A 461 0.45 -31.75 22.92
CA LEU A 461 1.73 -31.99 23.58
C LEU A 461 2.13 -33.48 23.49
N LYS A 462 1.16 -34.38 23.65
CA LYS A 462 1.36 -35.81 23.41
C LYS A 462 1.75 -36.08 21.97
N LEU A 463 1.06 -35.50 20.98
CA LEU A 463 1.40 -35.69 19.57
C LEU A 463 2.81 -35.17 19.27
N TYR A 464 3.20 -34.04 19.85
CA TYR A 464 4.54 -33.47 19.74
C TYR A 464 5.60 -34.43 20.24
N ASP A 465 5.39 -35.03 21.40
CA ASP A 465 6.37 -35.96 21.98
C ASP A 465 6.59 -37.20 21.11
N TYR A 466 5.53 -37.79 20.57
CA TYR A 466 5.62 -38.94 19.65
C TYR A 466 6.27 -38.55 18.33
N THR A 467 5.99 -37.35 17.82
CA THR A 467 6.58 -36.81 16.59
C THR A 467 8.07 -36.54 16.77
N ALA A 468 8.45 -35.80 17.81
CA ALA A 468 9.83 -35.45 18.10
C ALA A 468 10.68 -36.69 18.42
N ASP A 469 10.13 -37.66 19.16
CA ASP A 469 10.80 -38.94 19.38
C ASP A 469 11.03 -39.69 18.06
N ALA A 470 10.01 -39.81 17.20
CA ALA A 470 10.14 -40.47 15.91
C ALA A 470 11.20 -39.83 15.00
N VAL A 471 11.21 -38.50 14.89
CA VAL A 471 12.22 -37.75 14.14
C VAL A 471 13.61 -38.02 14.71
N LYS A 472 13.80 -37.89 16.04
CA LYS A 472 15.11 -38.09 16.69
C LYS A 472 15.57 -39.55 16.71
N ARG A 473 14.66 -40.52 16.67
CA ARG A 473 14.98 -41.95 16.50
C ARG A 473 15.53 -42.23 15.10
N ALA A 474 14.97 -41.61 14.06
CA ALA A 474 15.44 -41.76 12.68
C ALA A 474 16.73 -40.98 12.44
N LEU A 475 16.81 -39.74 12.96
CA LEU A 475 17.94 -38.84 12.80
C LEU A 475 18.17 -38.04 14.10
N PRO A 476 19.05 -38.52 15.00
CA PRO A 476 19.29 -37.88 16.30
C PRO A 476 19.75 -36.40 16.22
N THR A 477 20.35 -36.03 15.10
CA THR A 477 20.90 -34.70 14.78
C THR A 477 19.90 -33.78 14.07
N ALA A 478 18.70 -34.25 13.70
CA ALA A 478 17.68 -33.44 13.03
C ALA A 478 17.25 -32.26 13.88
N THR A 479 16.96 -31.12 13.26
CA THR A 479 16.42 -29.94 13.95
C THR A 479 14.90 -30.09 14.10
N MET A 480 14.36 -30.06 15.33
CA MET A 480 12.92 -30.19 15.64
C MET A 480 12.41 -28.95 16.41
N GLY A 481 11.24 -28.42 16.07
CA GLY A 481 10.68 -27.26 16.77
C GLY A 481 9.17 -27.06 16.62
N GLY A 482 8.69 -25.92 17.11
CA GLY A 482 7.26 -25.57 17.14
C GLY A 482 6.94 -24.48 18.18
N PRO A 483 5.66 -24.25 18.53
CA PRO A 483 4.46 -24.97 18.09
C PRO A 483 3.69 -24.29 16.94
N HIS A 484 4.22 -23.20 16.35
CA HIS A 484 3.54 -22.45 15.30
C HIS A 484 2.13 -21.98 15.70
N THR A 485 1.95 -21.53 16.95
CA THR A 485 0.71 -20.88 17.40
C THR A 485 0.41 -19.64 16.57
N THR A 486 -0.84 -19.17 16.57
CA THR A 486 -1.19 -17.84 16.07
C THR A 486 -0.45 -16.72 16.85
N GLY A 487 -0.75 -15.46 16.51
CA GLY A 487 -0.22 -14.25 17.16
C GLY A 487 -0.19 -14.24 18.69
N PRO A 488 0.99 -14.23 19.34
CA PRO A 488 1.11 -14.25 20.80
C PRO A 488 0.65 -12.98 21.52
N SER A 489 0.22 -11.92 20.83
CA SER A 489 -0.45 -10.79 21.52
C SER A 489 -1.87 -11.14 21.97
N TRP A 490 -2.40 -12.28 21.52
CA TRP A 490 -3.65 -12.85 21.99
C TRP A 490 -3.40 -13.85 23.13
N ASP A 491 -4.11 -13.65 24.26
CA ASP A 491 -3.97 -14.47 25.48
C ASP A 491 -3.98 -15.99 25.23
N LYS A 492 -4.88 -16.49 24.36
CA LYS A 492 -4.96 -17.93 24.08
C LYS A 492 -3.70 -18.46 23.39
N ALA A 493 -3.12 -17.67 22.48
CA ALA A 493 -1.89 -18.04 21.80
C ALA A 493 -0.68 -17.95 22.74
N ALA A 494 -0.61 -16.91 23.56
CA ALA A 494 0.41 -16.74 24.58
C ALA A 494 0.41 -17.87 25.61
N GLU A 495 -0.77 -18.25 26.10
CA GLU A 495 -0.97 -19.37 27.04
C GLU A 495 -0.51 -20.68 26.40
N PHE A 496 -0.90 -20.95 25.16
CA PHE A 496 -0.51 -22.17 24.45
C PHE A 496 1.01 -22.24 24.23
N LEU A 497 1.64 -21.15 23.75
CA LEU A 497 3.08 -21.07 23.55
C LEU A 497 3.83 -21.29 24.88
N THR A 498 3.42 -20.62 25.94
CA THR A 498 4.01 -20.76 27.28
C THR A 498 3.89 -22.20 27.78
N THR A 499 2.69 -22.79 27.69
CA THR A 499 2.43 -24.18 28.11
C THR A 499 3.29 -25.17 27.33
N PHE A 500 3.46 -24.96 26.03
CA PHE A 500 4.33 -25.78 25.19
C PHE A 500 5.80 -25.69 25.60
N LEU A 501 6.32 -24.49 25.85
CA LEU A 501 7.69 -24.30 26.31
C LEU A 501 7.92 -24.93 27.70
N GLU A 502 6.97 -24.78 28.62
CA GLU A 502 7.02 -25.43 29.93
C GLU A 502 7.03 -26.96 29.82
N HIS A 503 6.21 -27.53 28.92
CA HIS A 503 6.20 -28.96 28.64
C HIS A 503 7.55 -29.44 28.09
N CYS A 504 8.11 -28.75 27.10
CA CYS A 504 9.41 -29.11 26.52
C CYS A 504 10.54 -29.01 27.55
N LEU A 505 10.46 -28.08 28.50
CA LEU A 505 11.50 -27.89 29.52
C LEU A 505 11.37 -28.86 30.70
N LYS A 506 10.16 -29.09 31.21
CA LYS A 506 9.91 -29.74 32.52
C LYS A 506 8.78 -30.77 32.49
N GLY A 507 7.98 -30.83 31.42
CA GLY A 507 6.89 -31.77 31.27
C GLY A 507 7.37 -33.21 31.24
N LYS A 508 6.45 -34.16 31.48
CA LYS A 508 6.75 -35.58 31.28
C LYS A 508 6.47 -35.92 29.83
N ASN A 509 7.50 -36.36 29.11
CA ASN A 509 7.39 -36.77 27.73
C ASN A 509 6.52 -38.03 27.59
N TYR A 510 5.46 -37.98 26.78
CA TYR A 510 4.47 -39.05 26.65
C TYR A 510 4.97 -40.28 25.88
N ALA A 511 5.97 -40.13 25.01
CA ALA A 511 6.54 -41.25 24.24
C ALA A 511 7.63 -41.99 25.04
N THR A 512 8.49 -41.26 25.75
CA THR A 512 9.67 -41.82 26.43
C THR A 512 9.54 -41.93 27.94
N GLY A 513 8.57 -41.24 28.54
CA GLY A 513 8.37 -41.15 29.99
C GLY A 513 9.39 -40.28 30.74
N LYS A 514 10.37 -39.69 30.04
CA LYS A 514 11.42 -38.83 30.61
C LYS A 514 10.91 -37.40 30.84
N THR A 515 11.70 -36.58 31.53
CA THR A 515 11.42 -35.14 31.67
C THR A 515 11.95 -34.36 30.47
N GLY A 516 11.13 -33.44 29.97
CA GLY A 516 11.39 -32.58 28.82
C GLY A 516 11.21 -33.28 27.48
N SER A 517 11.09 -32.48 26.42
CA SER A 517 10.93 -32.94 25.04
C SER A 517 11.93 -32.22 24.13
N PRO A 518 12.40 -32.86 23.04
CA PRO A 518 13.34 -32.23 22.13
C PRO A 518 12.79 -30.90 21.57
N LEU A 519 13.60 -29.84 21.62
CA LEU A 519 13.25 -28.52 21.11
C LEU A 519 14.54 -27.80 20.68
N ASP A 520 14.70 -27.61 19.38
CA ASP A 520 15.89 -27.00 18.75
C ASP A 520 15.57 -25.60 18.18
N PHE A 521 14.30 -25.27 17.93
CA PHE A 521 13.83 -23.91 17.62
C PHE A 521 12.42 -23.68 18.16
N ILE A 522 12.06 -22.40 18.33
CA ILE A 522 10.73 -21.97 18.78
C ILE A 522 10.04 -21.22 17.65
N ALA A 523 8.73 -21.41 17.49
CA ALA A 523 8.00 -20.77 16.43
C ALA A 523 6.57 -20.38 16.77
N PHE A 524 6.14 -19.27 16.20
CA PHE A 524 4.79 -18.70 16.28
C PHE A 524 4.51 -17.86 15.04
N HIS A 525 3.27 -17.42 14.82
CA HIS A 525 2.88 -16.58 13.68
C HIS A 525 2.64 -15.14 14.11
N ALA A 526 2.78 -14.21 13.18
CA ALA A 526 2.53 -12.80 13.42
C ALA A 526 1.98 -12.12 12.17
N LYS A 527 0.77 -11.57 12.28
CA LYS A 527 0.02 -11.06 11.13
C LYS A 527 -0.43 -9.63 11.36
N GLY A 528 -0.46 -8.83 10.29
CA GLY A 528 -1.11 -7.52 10.32
C GLY A 528 -2.65 -7.65 10.26
N ALA A 529 -3.33 -6.51 10.18
CA ALA A 529 -4.79 -6.46 10.15
C ALA A 529 -5.31 -5.29 9.28
N PRO A 530 -5.16 -5.34 7.95
CA PRO A 530 -5.64 -4.34 7.03
C PRO A 530 -7.16 -4.34 7.04
N LYS A 531 -7.72 -3.16 6.81
CA LYS A 531 -9.15 -2.94 6.67
C LYS A 531 -9.42 -2.15 5.40
N PHE A 532 -10.64 -2.28 4.90
CA PHE A 532 -11.15 -1.38 3.87
C PHE A 532 -12.05 -0.37 4.57
N ILE A 533 -11.59 0.88 4.64
CA ILE A 533 -12.33 1.97 5.31
C ILE A 533 -12.31 3.17 4.37
N ASP A 534 -13.40 3.93 4.31
CA ASP A 534 -13.47 5.18 3.52
C ASP A 534 -12.93 5.03 2.08
N ASN A 535 -13.32 3.93 1.42
CA ASN A 535 -12.90 3.58 0.05
C ASN A 535 -11.38 3.45 -0.17
N ARG A 536 -10.62 3.09 0.86
CA ARG A 536 -9.18 2.81 0.76
C ARG A 536 -8.79 1.59 1.58
N VAL A 537 -7.68 0.96 1.19
CA VAL A 537 -7.00 0.02 2.07
C VAL A 537 -6.29 0.80 3.16
N GLN A 538 -6.40 0.30 4.38
CA GLN A 538 -5.71 0.84 5.53
C GLN A 538 -5.02 -0.32 6.26
N MET A 539 -3.70 -0.38 6.15
CA MET A 539 -2.86 -1.42 6.73
C MET A 539 -2.74 -1.30 8.26
N ASN A 540 -2.18 -2.31 8.90
CA ASN A 540 -1.87 -2.27 10.33
C ASN A 540 -0.65 -3.13 10.62
N MET A 541 0.54 -2.54 10.47
CA MET A 541 1.80 -3.18 10.85
C MET A 541 1.96 -3.33 12.36
N GLY A 542 1.39 -2.41 13.13
CA GLY A 542 1.46 -2.46 14.59
C GLY A 542 0.89 -3.76 15.17
N ALA A 543 -0.20 -4.30 14.58
CA ALA A 543 -0.73 -5.60 14.96
C ALA A 543 0.32 -6.72 14.83
N GLN A 544 0.98 -6.81 13.67
CA GLN A 544 2.04 -7.78 13.43
C GLN A 544 3.20 -7.60 14.42
N LEU A 545 3.67 -6.36 14.60
CA LEU A 545 4.81 -6.08 15.48
C LEU A 545 4.49 -6.35 16.96
N ARG A 546 3.24 -6.21 17.40
CA ARG A 546 2.82 -6.59 18.76
C ARG A 546 2.84 -8.10 18.97
N ASP A 547 2.40 -8.88 17.99
CA ASP A 547 2.54 -10.34 18.04
C ASP A 547 4.01 -10.76 18.17
N ILE A 548 4.89 -10.16 17.36
CA ILE A 548 6.33 -10.42 17.40
C ILE A 548 6.93 -10.02 18.74
N SER A 549 6.60 -8.83 19.24
CA SER A 549 7.05 -8.34 20.54
C SER A 549 6.62 -9.27 21.67
N SER A 550 5.37 -9.73 21.66
CA SER A 550 4.83 -10.62 22.70
C SER A 550 5.48 -12.00 22.64
N GLY A 551 5.67 -12.55 21.44
CA GLY A 551 6.36 -13.83 21.25
C GLY A 551 7.83 -13.78 21.68
N PHE A 552 8.55 -12.72 21.31
CA PHE A 552 9.94 -12.52 21.74
C PHE A 552 10.06 -12.32 23.26
N GLU A 553 9.13 -11.58 23.88
CA GLU A 553 9.08 -11.42 25.33
C GLU A 553 8.86 -12.75 26.05
N ILE A 554 7.89 -13.56 25.57
CA ILE A 554 7.63 -14.90 26.11
C ILE A 554 8.91 -15.75 26.00
N VAL A 555 9.54 -15.85 24.84
CA VAL A 555 10.77 -16.65 24.67
C VAL A 555 11.92 -16.14 25.54
N ALA A 556 12.11 -14.82 25.62
CA ALA A 556 13.14 -14.20 26.47
C ALA A 556 12.95 -14.51 27.97
N SER A 557 11.70 -14.76 28.39
CA SER A 557 11.37 -15.15 29.77
C SER A 557 11.78 -16.58 30.16
N PHE A 558 12.21 -17.41 29.19
CA PHE A 558 12.79 -18.74 29.40
C PHE A 558 14.31 -18.70 29.17
N PRO A 559 15.15 -18.47 30.20
CA PRO A 559 16.60 -18.39 30.04
C PRO A 559 17.23 -19.63 29.39
N GLU A 560 16.64 -20.80 29.61
CA GLU A 560 17.05 -22.08 29.03
C GLU A 560 16.81 -22.16 27.53
N PHE A 561 15.90 -21.35 26.97
CA PHE A 561 15.52 -21.40 25.56
C PHE A 561 15.74 -20.10 24.79
N LYS A 562 15.99 -18.96 25.45
CA LYS A 562 16.14 -17.66 24.76
C LYS A 562 17.23 -17.61 23.67
N HIS A 563 18.17 -18.54 23.71
CA HIS A 563 19.26 -18.68 22.75
C HIS A 563 18.89 -19.55 21.53
N LEU A 564 17.80 -20.32 21.62
CA LEU A 564 17.31 -21.13 20.51
C LEU A 564 16.81 -20.21 19.37
N PRO A 565 17.02 -20.61 18.11
CA PRO A 565 16.42 -19.94 16.96
C PRO A 565 14.91 -19.72 17.12
N ILE A 566 14.44 -18.53 16.78
CA ILE A 566 13.03 -18.20 16.65
C ILE A 566 12.69 -18.08 15.17
N ILE A 567 11.64 -18.78 14.74
CA ILE A 567 11.08 -18.70 13.39
C ILE A 567 9.66 -18.15 13.50
N ILE A 568 9.37 -17.05 12.80
CA ILE A 568 7.99 -16.62 12.61
C ILE A 568 7.43 -17.38 11.41
N GLY A 569 6.60 -18.39 11.66
CA GLY A 569 6.14 -19.37 10.66
C GLY A 569 5.17 -18.85 9.60
N GLU A 570 4.53 -17.72 9.88
CA GLU A 570 3.72 -16.93 8.94
C GLU A 570 3.83 -15.46 9.36
N SER A 571 4.45 -14.62 8.52
CA SER A 571 4.91 -13.27 8.87
C SER A 571 4.41 -12.20 7.89
N ASP A 572 3.09 -12.07 7.78
CA ASP A 572 2.45 -11.35 6.68
C ASP A 572 1.61 -10.15 7.11
N PRO A 573 1.19 -9.29 6.16
CA PRO A 573 0.29 -8.19 6.48
C PRO A 573 -1.11 -8.62 6.90
N GLU A 574 -1.54 -9.88 6.68
CA GLU A 574 -2.81 -10.44 7.23
C GLU A 574 -2.87 -11.99 7.20
N GLY A 575 -4.07 -12.58 7.32
CA GLY A 575 -4.26 -14.01 7.55
C GLY A 575 -4.47 -14.92 6.34
N CYS A 576 -5.28 -14.53 5.36
CA CYS A 576 -5.83 -15.44 4.36
C CYS A 576 -5.20 -15.22 2.97
N ALA A 577 -4.14 -15.96 2.63
CA ALA A 577 -3.45 -15.83 1.34
C ALA A 577 -4.37 -16.05 0.12
N ALA A 578 -5.27 -17.04 0.20
CA ALA A 578 -6.21 -17.38 -0.87
C ALA A 578 -7.49 -16.52 -0.90
N CYS A 579 -7.63 -15.49 -0.06
CA CYS A 579 -8.81 -14.62 -0.07
C CYS A 579 -8.65 -13.50 -1.11
N SER A 580 -9.44 -13.50 -2.18
CA SER A 580 -9.32 -12.54 -3.28
C SER A 580 -9.75 -11.12 -2.90
N MET A 581 -9.25 -10.13 -3.65
CA MET A 581 -9.66 -8.73 -3.45
C MET A 581 -11.10 -8.45 -3.89
N ASP A 582 -11.67 -9.26 -4.77
CA ASP A 582 -13.06 -9.12 -5.24
C ASP A 582 -14.08 -9.32 -4.11
N ILE A 583 -13.79 -10.22 -3.17
CA ILE A 583 -14.62 -10.48 -1.99
C ILE A 583 -14.14 -9.66 -0.79
N TYR A 584 -12.83 -9.46 -0.69
CA TYR A 584 -12.17 -8.81 0.44
C TYR A 584 -11.34 -7.61 -0.06
N PRO A 585 -11.96 -6.45 -0.31
CA PRO A 585 -11.31 -5.31 -0.98
C PRO A 585 -10.07 -4.79 -0.24
N GLN A 586 -9.97 -5.04 1.08
CA GLN A 586 -8.77 -4.76 1.86
C GLN A 586 -7.53 -5.50 1.38
N ASN A 587 -7.65 -6.55 0.56
CA ASN A 587 -6.53 -7.35 0.05
C ASN A 587 -5.94 -6.80 -1.26
N SER A 588 -6.51 -5.72 -1.80
CA SER A 588 -6.03 -5.10 -3.06
C SER A 588 -4.60 -4.56 -2.99
N TYR A 589 -4.07 -4.29 -1.78
CA TYR A 589 -2.67 -3.85 -1.57
C TYR A 589 -1.64 -4.85 -2.11
N ARG A 590 -2.00 -6.14 -2.21
CA ARG A 590 -1.08 -7.25 -2.52
C ARG A 590 -0.49 -7.20 -3.92
N ASN A 591 -1.20 -6.57 -4.87
CA ASN A 591 -0.74 -6.47 -6.25
C ASN A 591 0.26 -5.32 -6.47
N GLY A 592 0.17 -4.26 -5.67
CA GLY A 592 0.90 -3.01 -5.88
C GLY A 592 2.12 -2.82 -4.99
N THR A 593 2.61 -1.59 -4.96
CA THR A 593 3.80 -1.16 -4.21
C THR A 593 3.59 -1.07 -2.70
N MET A 594 2.33 -1.11 -2.24
CA MET A 594 1.99 -1.09 -0.83
C MET A 594 2.55 -2.32 -0.10
N TYR A 595 2.43 -3.51 -0.70
CA TYR A 595 3.02 -4.73 -0.12
C TYR A 595 4.55 -4.66 -0.11
N SER A 596 5.18 -4.11 -1.15
CA SER A 596 6.63 -3.89 -1.22
C SER A 596 7.13 -3.01 -0.08
N SER A 597 6.56 -1.82 0.09
CA SER A 597 6.98 -0.88 1.13
C SER A 597 6.66 -1.35 2.54
N TYR A 598 5.53 -2.04 2.75
CA TYR A 598 5.23 -2.74 4.01
C TYR A 598 6.31 -3.77 4.35
N THR A 599 6.73 -4.56 3.37
CA THR A 599 7.72 -5.63 3.54
C THR A 599 9.08 -5.05 3.92
N ALA A 600 9.55 -4.03 3.20
CA ALA A 600 10.80 -3.34 3.55
C ALA A 600 10.76 -2.77 4.98
N ALA A 601 9.69 -2.04 5.31
CA ALA A 601 9.53 -1.39 6.60
C ALA A 601 9.39 -2.39 7.76
N SER A 602 8.60 -3.45 7.61
CA SER A 602 8.36 -4.42 8.67
C SER A 602 9.61 -5.23 8.99
N PHE A 603 10.31 -5.76 7.99
CA PHE A 603 11.50 -6.60 8.21
C PHE A 603 12.60 -5.89 8.99
N ALA A 604 12.86 -4.60 8.70
CA ALA A 604 13.80 -3.79 9.47
C ALA A 604 13.41 -3.72 10.97
N ARG A 605 12.10 -3.69 11.27
CA ARG A 605 11.57 -3.58 12.64
C ARG A 605 11.53 -4.92 13.36
N LYS A 606 11.35 -6.04 12.64
CA LYS A 606 11.50 -7.39 13.19
C LYS A 606 12.92 -7.59 13.74
N ILE A 607 13.94 -7.13 13.01
CA ILE A 607 15.34 -7.15 13.46
C ILE A 607 15.54 -6.28 14.71
N ALA A 608 15.01 -5.05 14.70
CA ALA A 608 15.13 -4.14 15.85
C ALA A 608 14.45 -4.69 17.12
N LEU A 609 13.29 -5.36 16.98
CA LEU A 609 12.63 -6.06 18.08
C LEU A 609 13.48 -7.23 18.61
N ALA A 610 14.09 -8.02 17.73
CA ALA A 610 14.97 -9.12 18.15
C ALA A 610 16.18 -8.60 18.94
N ASP A 611 16.80 -7.50 18.47
CA ASP A 611 17.88 -6.82 19.18
C ASP A 611 17.41 -6.32 20.56
N HIS A 612 16.21 -5.74 20.64
CA HIS A 612 15.64 -5.21 21.88
C HIS A 612 15.44 -6.29 22.96
N PHE A 613 14.91 -7.45 22.56
CA PHE A 613 14.67 -8.58 23.48
C PHE A 613 15.90 -9.47 23.69
N GLY A 614 16.94 -9.33 22.86
CA GLY A 614 18.15 -10.15 22.94
C GLY A 614 17.90 -11.63 22.62
N VAL A 615 17.03 -11.90 21.63
CA VAL A 615 16.65 -13.25 21.19
C VAL A 615 17.32 -13.63 19.87
N ASN A 616 17.48 -14.93 19.62
CA ASN A 616 18.06 -15.45 18.39
C ASN A 616 17.00 -15.57 17.28
N PHE A 617 16.77 -14.50 16.53
CA PHE A 617 15.76 -14.48 15.46
C PHE A 617 16.32 -14.97 14.13
N LYS A 618 15.80 -16.11 13.62
CA LYS A 618 16.38 -16.83 12.50
C LYS A 618 15.65 -16.66 11.17
N GLY A 619 14.32 -16.54 11.19
CA GLY A 619 13.52 -16.51 9.97
C GLY A 619 12.14 -15.91 10.14
N ALA A 620 11.69 -15.15 9.15
CA ALA A 620 10.31 -14.71 8.98
C ALA A 620 9.78 -15.30 7.68
N VAL A 621 8.99 -16.36 7.79
CA VAL A 621 8.35 -17.02 6.66
C VAL A 621 7.33 -16.06 6.05
N THR A 622 7.57 -15.67 4.81
CA THR A 622 6.58 -14.95 4.00
C THR A 622 5.62 -15.98 3.45
N TRP A 623 4.38 -15.97 3.94
CA TRP A 623 3.34 -16.92 3.52
C TRP A 623 2.66 -16.42 2.24
N ALA A 624 3.45 -16.41 1.17
CA ALA A 624 3.07 -16.01 -0.18
C ALA A 624 3.86 -16.83 -1.19
N PHE A 625 3.17 -17.46 -2.13
CA PHE A 625 3.79 -18.28 -3.18
C PHE A 625 3.20 -17.95 -4.55
N GLU A 626 2.52 -18.88 -5.21
CA GLU A 626 1.79 -18.67 -6.45
C GLU A 626 0.55 -19.57 -6.47
N PHE A 627 -0.43 -19.19 -7.28
CA PHE A 627 -1.63 -19.99 -7.54
C PHE A 627 -1.80 -20.14 -9.05
N GLU A 628 -1.22 -21.21 -9.61
CA GLU A 628 -1.25 -21.48 -11.05
C GLU A 628 -2.69 -21.61 -11.55
N ASP A 629 -2.94 -21.16 -12.78
CA ASP A 629 -4.25 -21.15 -13.45
C ASP A 629 -5.34 -20.32 -12.75
N GLN A 630 -4.97 -19.39 -11.86
CA GLN A 630 -5.88 -18.42 -11.27
C GLN A 630 -5.92 -17.09 -12.04
N PRO A 631 -7.00 -16.29 -11.87
CA PRO A 631 -7.09 -14.99 -12.53
C PRO A 631 -5.89 -14.09 -12.22
N TRP A 632 -5.45 -13.35 -13.24
CA TRP A 632 -4.31 -12.44 -13.15
C TRP A 632 -4.56 -11.34 -12.11
N PHE A 633 -3.60 -11.13 -11.21
CA PHE A 633 -3.65 -10.08 -10.20
C PHE A 633 -4.97 -10.05 -9.40
N HIS A 634 -5.53 -11.21 -9.08
CA HIS A 634 -6.80 -11.36 -8.34
C HIS A 634 -6.73 -10.95 -6.86
N GLY A 635 -5.61 -10.36 -6.43
CA GLY A 635 -5.37 -9.95 -5.06
C GLY A 635 -5.21 -11.12 -4.10
N PHE A 636 -4.83 -12.32 -4.58
CA PHE A 636 -4.26 -13.34 -3.70
C PHE A 636 -2.90 -12.89 -3.15
N ARG A 637 -2.50 -13.45 -2.01
CA ARG A 637 -1.17 -13.20 -1.45
C ARG A 637 -0.19 -14.21 -2.02
N ASP A 638 0.36 -13.82 -3.15
CA ASP A 638 1.34 -14.53 -3.97
C ASP A 638 2.50 -13.56 -4.30
N LEU A 639 3.66 -14.13 -4.61
CA LEU A 639 4.84 -13.42 -5.08
C LEU A 639 4.86 -13.35 -6.61
N ALA A 640 4.16 -14.25 -7.29
CA ALA A 640 3.97 -14.27 -8.73
C ALA A 640 2.55 -14.72 -9.10
N THR A 641 2.02 -14.20 -10.21
CA THR A 641 0.72 -14.60 -10.77
C THR A 641 0.94 -15.16 -12.17
N ASN A 642 0.60 -16.45 -12.38
CA ASN A 642 0.80 -17.14 -13.66
C ASN A 642 2.26 -17.03 -14.17
N GLY A 643 3.22 -17.17 -13.25
CA GLY A 643 4.64 -17.06 -13.51
C GLY A 643 5.18 -15.63 -13.68
N VAL A 644 4.36 -14.59 -13.55
CA VAL A 644 4.82 -13.18 -13.58
C VAL A 644 4.96 -12.62 -12.17
N ASP A 645 6.16 -12.16 -11.84
CA ASP A 645 6.50 -11.60 -10.53
C ASP A 645 5.69 -10.37 -10.17
N LYS A 646 5.26 -10.29 -8.91
CA LYS A 646 4.66 -9.10 -8.31
C LYS A 646 5.73 -8.17 -7.73
N PRO A 647 5.43 -6.86 -7.57
CA PRO A 647 6.41 -5.87 -7.08
C PRO A 647 7.07 -6.22 -5.75
N VAL A 648 6.39 -6.98 -4.88
CA VAL A 648 6.93 -7.38 -3.57
C VAL A 648 8.13 -8.32 -3.68
N LEU A 649 8.18 -9.20 -4.70
CA LEU A 649 9.31 -10.13 -4.88
C LEU A 649 10.63 -9.38 -5.06
N ASN A 650 10.57 -8.21 -5.70
CA ASN A 650 11.74 -7.36 -5.92
C ASN A 650 12.31 -6.78 -4.62
N VAL A 651 11.53 -6.67 -3.55
CA VAL A 651 12.04 -6.27 -2.24
C VAL A 651 12.88 -7.39 -1.61
N PHE A 652 12.50 -8.66 -1.80
CA PHE A 652 13.33 -9.79 -1.39
C PHE A 652 14.63 -9.90 -2.19
N ARG A 653 14.59 -9.63 -3.50
CA ARG A 653 15.80 -9.47 -4.33
C ARG A 653 16.70 -8.34 -3.81
N MET A 654 16.11 -7.21 -3.39
CA MET A 654 16.88 -6.13 -2.78
C MET A 654 17.50 -6.54 -1.44
N PHE A 655 16.80 -7.30 -0.59
CA PHE A 655 17.37 -7.84 0.65
C PHE A 655 18.55 -8.79 0.37
N GLY A 656 18.46 -9.66 -0.64
CA GLY A 656 19.57 -10.57 -0.99
C GLY A 656 20.81 -9.88 -1.55
N LEU A 657 20.68 -8.62 -2.01
CA LEU A 657 21.81 -7.76 -2.34
C LEU A 657 22.49 -7.14 -1.11
N MET A 658 21.87 -7.20 0.07
CA MET A 658 22.40 -6.68 1.33
C MET A 658 23.12 -7.79 2.10
N GLN A 659 24.41 -7.60 2.36
CA GLN A 659 25.28 -8.60 2.99
C GLN A 659 26.12 -7.98 4.11
N GLY A 660 26.78 -8.83 4.89
CA GLY A 660 27.69 -8.45 5.97
C GLY A 660 27.01 -7.90 7.23
N GLU A 661 27.56 -6.81 7.75
CA GLU A 661 27.14 -6.24 9.03
C GLU A 661 26.17 -5.08 8.84
N ARG A 662 25.09 -5.08 9.61
CA ARG A 662 24.20 -3.92 9.75
C ARG A 662 24.97 -2.76 10.34
N VAL A 663 24.62 -1.57 9.90
CA VAL A 663 25.26 -0.32 10.35
C VAL A 663 24.23 0.68 10.83
N GLU A 664 24.69 1.70 11.56
CA GLU A 664 23.81 2.71 12.15
C GLU A 664 23.12 3.57 11.08
N VAL A 665 21.81 3.76 11.27
CA VAL A 665 20.93 4.64 10.49
C VAL A 665 20.26 5.60 11.46
N SER A 666 20.35 6.90 11.19
CA SER A 666 19.80 7.97 12.02
C SER A 666 19.26 9.12 11.16
N GLY A 667 18.69 10.16 11.77
CA GLY A 667 18.18 11.35 11.08
C GLY A 667 16.77 11.75 11.49
N ASP A 668 16.02 12.36 10.58
CA ASP A 668 14.66 12.87 10.80
C ASP A 668 13.60 11.75 10.65
N LEU A 669 13.86 10.61 11.29
CA LEU A 669 13.05 9.40 11.16
C LEU A 669 11.78 9.51 12.00
N ALA A 670 10.62 9.62 11.35
CA ALA A 670 9.34 9.80 12.03
C ALA A 670 8.89 8.59 12.87
N TYR A 671 9.38 7.39 12.55
CA TYR A 671 9.00 6.14 13.23
C TYR A 671 10.22 5.28 13.54
N ASP A 672 10.39 4.95 14.82
CA ASP A 672 11.19 3.82 15.25
C ASP A 672 10.35 2.53 15.32
N PHE A 673 10.94 1.44 15.83
CA PHE A 673 10.24 0.16 15.97
C PHE A 673 9.17 0.17 17.07
N GLN A 674 9.32 1.00 18.12
CA GLN A 674 8.37 1.07 19.24
C GLN A 674 7.11 1.80 18.81
N LEU A 675 7.25 2.97 18.18
CA LEU A 675 6.12 3.74 17.67
C LEU A 675 5.38 2.96 16.59
N ALA A 676 6.09 2.34 15.65
CA ALA A 676 5.47 1.48 14.65
C ALA A 676 4.73 0.27 15.27
N ARG A 677 5.23 -0.31 16.36
CA ARG A 677 4.54 -1.37 17.10
C ARG A 677 3.27 -0.86 17.78
N ASP A 678 3.36 0.26 18.47
CA ASP A 678 2.32 0.74 19.37
C ASP A 678 1.18 1.42 18.61
N SER A 679 1.50 2.28 17.65
CA SER A 679 0.52 3.07 16.89
C SER A 679 0.36 2.63 15.42
N SER A 680 1.24 1.77 14.90
CA SER A 680 1.37 1.54 13.45
C SER A 680 1.74 2.85 12.72
N VAL A 681 1.80 2.86 11.38
CA VAL A 681 2.21 4.06 10.63
C VAL A 681 0.98 4.89 10.28
N ARG A 682 0.41 5.52 11.32
CA ARG A 682 -0.90 6.20 11.33
C ARG A 682 -0.85 7.72 11.54
N GLY A 683 0.31 8.26 11.86
CA GLY A 683 0.52 9.69 12.02
C GLY A 683 0.49 10.43 10.69
N VAL A 684 0.47 11.77 10.75
CA VAL A 684 0.42 12.64 9.56
C VAL A 684 1.62 12.41 8.64
N LEU A 685 2.80 12.19 9.23
CA LEU A 685 4.01 11.92 8.47
C LEU A 685 4.09 10.44 8.08
N PRO A 686 4.60 10.15 6.87
CA PRO A 686 4.91 8.79 6.48
C PRO A 686 6.17 8.26 7.17
N ASP A 687 6.30 6.93 7.19
CA ASP A 687 7.53 6.25 7.55
C ASP A 687 8.51 6.28 6.37
N ILE A 688 9.37 7.30 6.36
CA ILE A 688 10.52 7.40 5.46
C ILE A 688 11.76 7.05 6.26
N ASN A 689 12.28 5.85 6.04
CA ASN A 689 13.33 5.29 6.87
C ASN A 689 14.19 4.31 6.05
N ALA A 690 15.27 3.79 6.65
CA ALA A 690 16.25 2.97 5.96
C ALA A 690 16.82 1.83 6.80
N LEU A 691 17.34 0.82 6.11
CA LEU A 691 18.19 -0.25 6.63
C LEU A 691 19.47 -0.28 5.80
N ALA A 692 20.62 -0.40 6.45
CA ALA A 692 21.91 -0.40 5.76
C ALA A 692 22.83 -1.51 6.26
N SER A 693 23.70 -1.98 5.37
CA SER A 693 24.75 -2.95 5.70
C SER A 693 26.03 -2.72 4.90
N VAL A 694 27.13 -3.28 5.38
CA VAL A 694 28.46 -3.21 4.75
C VAL A 694 29.14 -4.57 4.77
N GLU A 695 29.76 -4.93 3.64
CA GLU A 695 30.57 -6.14 3.50
C GLU A 695 31.74 -5.87 2.56
N GLY A 696 32.96 -6.13 3.03
CA GLY A 696 34.17 -5.98 2.22
C GLY A 696 34.28 -4.59 1.57
N GLN A 697 34.18 -4.56 0.25
CA GLN A 697 34.28 -3.37 -0.60
C GLN A 697 32.91 -2.88 -1.12
N ALA A 698 31.83 -3.24 -0.44
CA ALA A 698 30.48 -2.82 -0.80
C ALA A 698 29.66 -2.39 0.43
N ALA A 699 28.76 -1.44 0.21
CA ALA A 699 27.72 -1.07 1.16
C ALA A 699 26.37 -0.96 0.46
N THR A 700 25.30 -1.27 1.18
CA THR A 700 23.93 -1.17 0.68
C THR A 700 23.06 -0.39 1.63
N VAL A 701 22.21 0.49 1.09
CA VAL A 701 21.23 1.28 1.84
C VAL A 701 19.87 1.09 1.18
N MET A 702 18.96 0.39 1.86
CA MET A 702 17.56 0.28 1.47
C MET A 702 16.75 1.39 2.14
N ILE A 703 15.99 2.15 1.38
CA ILE A 703 15.15 3.27 1.85
C ILE A 703 13.72 3.04 1.36
N TRP A 704 12.73 3.25 2.22
CA TRP A 704 11.31 3.12 1.87
C TRP A 704 10.52 4.38 2.24
N ASN A 705 9.35 4.55 1.62
CA ASN A 705 8.34 5.56 1.97
C ASN A 705 7.00 4.87 2.20
N TYR A 706 6.74 4.47 3.44
CA TYR A 706 5.57 3.68 3.82
C TYR A 706 4.57 4.52 4.62
N HIS A 707 3.28 4.20 4.51
CA HIS A 707 2.22 4.69 5.39
C HIS A 707 1.08 3.69 5.36
N ASP A 708 0.31 3.52 6.43
CA ASP A 708 -0.73 2.48 6.46
C ASP A 708 -1.92 2.79 5.54
N ASP A 709 -2.31 4.05 5.41
CA ASP A 709 -3.36 4.44 4.46
C ASP A 709 -2.84 4.37 3.02
N ASP A 710 -3.47 3.54 2.21
CA ASP A 710 -3.23 3.42 0.77
C ASP A 710 -3.85 4.62 0.03
N LEU A 711 -3.18 5.76 0.17
CA LEU A 711 -3.57 7.03 -0.41
C LEU A 711 -2.42 7.58 -1.25
N PRO A 712 -2.75 8.21 -2.41
CA PRO A 712 -1.75 8.93 -3.17
C PRO A 712 -1.17 10.06 -2.32
N ALA A 713 0.14 10.27 -2.46
CA ALA A 713 0.84 11.41 -1.88
C ALA A 713 1.99 11.80 -2.81
N LEU A 714 2.45 13.05 -2.69
CA LEU A 714 3.62 13.52 -3.40
C LEU A 714 4.86 12.69 -3.01
N ALA A 715 5.79 12.56 -3.96
CA ALA A 715 7.08 11.97 -3.67
C ALA A 715 7.82 12.81 -2.63
N SER A 716 8.35 12.14 -1.61
CA SER A 716 9.06 12.80 -0.53
C SER A 716 10.53 13.02 -0.93
N PRO A 717 11.06 14.25 -0.80
CA PRO A 717 12.48 14.47 -0.92
C PRO A 717 13.22 13.82 0.26
N VAL A 718 14.33 13.14 -0.04
CA VAL A 718 15.21 12.53 0.97
C VAL A 718 16.64 13.00 0.70
N SER A 719 17.31 13.43 1.76
CA SER A 719 18.72 13.77 1.78
C SER A 719 19.47 12.65 2.50
N LEU A 720 20.13 11.77 1.73
CA LEU A 720 20.89 10.65 2.25
C LEU A 720 22.36 11.04 2.41
N LYS A 721 22.84 11.08 3.64
CA LYS A 721 24.25 11.27 3.97
C LYS A 721 24.88 9.93 4.34
N VAL A 722 25.88 9.50 3.59
CA VAL A 722 26.63 8.25 3.87
C VAL A 722 28.02 8.59 4.36
N LEU A 723 28.38 8.09 5.53
CA LEU A 723 29.68 8.26 6.19
C LEU A 723 30.47 6.94 6.17
N GLY A 724 31.80 7.03 6.12
CA GLY A 724 32.70 5.87 6.18
C GLY A 724 32.98 5.20 4.82
N LEU A 725 32.66 5.86 3.72
CA LEU A 725 33.09 5.45 2.38
C LEU A 725 34.58 5.79 2.16
N PRO A 726 35.31 5.07 1.30
CA PRO A 726 36.69 5.45 0.96
C PRO A 726 36.73 6.75 0.15
N GLU A 727 37.85 7.47 0.27
CA GLU A 727 38.09 8.69 -0.49
C GLU A 727 38.23 8.38 -2.00
N GLY A 728 37.67 9.23 -2.86
CA GLY A 728 37.77 9.08 -4.32
C GLY A 728 36.44 8.73 -4.98
N ARG A 729 36.47 7.85 -5.99
CA ARG A 729 35.27 7.50 -6.77
C ARG A 729 34.68 6.17 -6.28
N VAL A 730 33.38 6.18 -6.03
CA VAL A 730 32.60 4.98 -5.66
C VAL A 730 31.54 4.76 -6.72
N LEU A 731 31.35 3.52 -7.15
CA LEU A 731 30.29 3.16 -8.09
C LEU A 731 28.97 3.04 -7.32
N LEU A 732 27.97 3.79 -7.74
CA LEU A 732 26.61 3.77 -7.23
C LEU A 732 25.69 3.05 -8.23
N GLN A 733 24.99 2.03 -7.75
CA GLN A 733 23.85 1.41 -8.43
C GLN A 733 22.58 1.71 -7.63
N HIS A 734 21.55 2.22 -8.30
CA HIS A 734 20.27 2.55 -7.67
C HIS A 734 19.15 1.69 -8.24
N TYR A 735 18.64 0.76 -7.44
CA TYR A 735 17.47 -0.07 -7.75
C TYR A 735 16.19 0.54 -7.19
N ARG A 736 15.05 0.30 -7.85
CA ARG A 736 13.76 0.90 -7.45
C ARG A 736 12.59 -0.05 -7.64
N VAL A 737 11.70 -0.08 -6.65
CA VAL A 737 10.32 -0.56 -6.76
C VAL A 737 9.40 0.63 -6.56
N ASP A 738 8.65 1.02 -7.60
CA ASP A 738 7.61 2.06 -7.56
C ASP A 738 6.59 1.86 -8.71
N GLN A 739 5.80 2.88 -9.05
CA GLN A 739 4.82 2.79 -10.16
C GLN A 739 5.48 2.70 -11.55
N GLY A 740 6.75 3.07 -11.68
CA GLY A 740 7.50 3.07 -12.94
C GLY A 740 8.54 1.95 -13.06
N HIS A 741 8.95 1.33 -11.95
CA HIS A 741 10.05 0.36 -11.91
C HIS A 741 9.69 -0.90 -11.13
N SER A 742 10.13 -2.05 -11.64
CA SER A 742 10.00 -3.36 -10.98
C SER A 742 8.54 -3.70 -10.58
N ASN A 743 7.60 -3.36 -11.47
CA ASN A 743 6.17 -3.39 -11.19
C ASN A 743 5.36 -3.87 -12.41
N SER A 744 5.18 -5.19 -12.48
CA SER A 744 4.34 -5.85 -13.49
C SER A 744 2.87 -5.44 -13.40
N TYR A 745 2.34 -5.19 -12.19
CA TYR A 745 0.93 -4.83 -12.00
C TYR A 745 0.58 -3.47 -12.62
N ALA A 746 1.44 -2.47 -12.47
CA ALA A 746 1.25 -1.17 -13.11
C ALA A 746 1.26 -1.29 -14.65
N VAL A 747 2.11 -2.15 -15.19
CA VAL A 747 2.16 -2.43 -16.63
C VAL A 747 0.91 -3.18 -17.10
N TRP A 748 0.44 -4.19 -16.35
CA TRP A 748 -0.79 -4.91 -16.64
C TRP A 748 -2.02 -3.99 -16.67
N LYS A 749 -2.13 -3.06 -15.71
CA LYS A 749 -3.18 -2.04 -15.72
C LYS A 749 -3.11 -1.14 -16.97
N LYS A 750 -1.91 -0.72 -17.38
CA LYS A 750 -1.71 0.07 -18.62
C LYS A 750 -2.10 -0.68 -19.89
N MET A 751 -2.07 -2.02 -19.87
CA MET A 751 -2.55 -2.86 -20.97
C MET A 751 -4.08 -3.03 -21.00
N GLY A 752 -4.82 -2.36 -20.10
CA GLY A 752 -6.26 -2.54 -19.96
C GLY A 752 -6.65 -3.78 -19.14
N SER A 753 -5.75 -4.25 -18.27
CA SER A 753 -6.01 -5.37 -17.36
C SER A 753 -6.50 -6.67 -18.05
N PRO A 754 -5.80 -7.15 -19.10
CA PRO A 754 -6.27 -8.29 -19.88
C PRO A 754 -6.38 -9.55 -19.02
N SER A 755 -7.52 -10.24 -19.08
CA SER A 755 -7.74 -11.53 -18.41
C SER A 755 -6.89 -12.66 -19.01
N PHE A 756 -6.52 -12.52 -20.30
CA PHE A 756 -5.66 -13.45 -21.04
C PHE A 756 -4.60 -12.67 -21.81
N PRO A 757 -3.45 -12.34 -21.17
CA PRO A 757 -2.36 -11.67 -21.85
C PRO A 757 -1.88 -12.46 -23.07
N THR A 758 -1.70 -11.80 -24.22
CA THR A 758 -1.02 -12.39 -25.37
C THR A 758 0.44 -12.73 -25.04
N SER A 759 1.10 -13.58 -25.83
CA SER A 759 2.52 -13.91 -25.61
C SER A 759 3.43 -12.67 -25.58
N ARG A 760 3.10 -11.62 -26.33
CA ARG A 760 3.82 -10.34 -26.29
C ARG A 760 3.58 -9.60 -24.97
N GLN A 761 2.32 -9.48 -24.55
CA GLN A 761 1.97 -8.85 -23.27
C GLN A 761 2.61 -9.61 -22.10
N TYR A 762 2.58 -10.94 -22.12
CA TYR A 762 3.26 -11.79 -21.14
C TYR A 762 4.75 -11.46 -21.04
N ALA A 763 5.47 -11.40 -22.17
CA ALA A 763 6.89 -11.06 -22.18
C ALA A 763 7.18 -9.63 -21.66
N GLU A 764 6.28 -8.68 -21.92
CA GLU A 764 6.37 -7.32 -21.37
C GLU A 764 6.13 -7.31 -19.84
N LEU A 765 5.19 -8.12 -19.34
CA LEU A 765 4.91 -8.28 -17.92
C LEU A 765 6.05 -8.98 -17.16
N GLU A 766 6.57 -10.08 -17.71
CA GLU A 766 7.77 -10.78 -17.24
C GLU A 766 8.91 -9.80 -16.99
N LYS A 767 9.24 -9.01 -18.01
CA LYS A 767 10.31 -8.02 -17.94
C LYS A 767 10.04 -6.95 -16.87
N ALA A 768 8.78 -6.50 -16.77
CA ALA A 768 8.37 -5.51 -15.78
C ALA A 768 8.37 -6.05 -14.34
N GLY A 769 8.21 -7.36 -14.16
CA GLY A 769 8.26 -8.05 -12.88
C GLY A 769 9.66 -8.16 -12.28
N GLN A 770 10.71 -7.99 -13.08
CA GLN A 770 12.10 -8.11 -12.62
C GLN A 770 12.63 -6.84 -11.93
N LEU A 771 13.64 -7.00 -11.07
CA LEU A 771 14.26 -5.90 -10.34
C LEU A 771 15.03 -4.99 -11.31
N ALA A 772 14.65 -3.73 -11.39
CA ALA A 772 15.20 -2.74 -12.30
C ALA A 772 16.02 -1.66 -11.58
N LEU A 773 17.02 -1.14 -12.30
CA LEU A 773 17.71 0.08 -11.93
C LEU A 773 16.81 1.29 -12.22
N ALA A 774 16.80 2.26 -11.31
CA ALA A 774 16.13 3.55 -11.46
C ALA A 774 16.85 4.46 -12.47
N ALA A 775 18.18 4.31 -12.57
CA ALA A 775 19.05 5.04 -13.48
C ALA A 775 20.27 4.17 -13.81
N ALA A 776 21.00 4.54 -14.87
CA ALA A 776 22.27 3.89 -15.18
C ALA A 776 23.25 4.03 -13.99
N PRO A 777 24.09 3.01 -13.71
CA PRO A 777 25.10 3.11 -12.66
C PRO A 777 26.00 4.33 -12.88
N GLU A 778 26.29 5.04 -11.80
CA GLU A 778 27.07 6.28 -11.83
C GLU A 778 28.23 6.24 -10.86
N TRP A 779 29.30 6.94 -11.20
CA TRP A 779 30.42 7.12 -10.28
C TRP A 779 30.23 8.42 -9.51
N ILE A 780 30.20 8.33 -8.20
CA ILE A 780 30.07 9.48 -7.31
C ILE A 780 31.42 9.80 -6.65
N ASP A 781 31.64 11.08 -6.37
CA ASP A 781 32.82 11.53 -5.63
C ASP A 781 32.54 11.50 -4.12
N VAL A 782 33.42 10.83 -3.38
CA VAL A 782 33.43 10.81 -1.92
C VAL A 782 34.53 11.74 -1.42
N LYS A 783 34.16 12.67 -0.54
CA LYS A 783 35.07 13.66 0.03
C LYS A 783 35.05 13.62 1.55
N ASN A 784 36.22 13.51 2.17
CA ASN A 784 36.38 13.32 3.61
C ASN A 784 35.59 12.11 4.14
N GLY A 785 35.65 11.00 3.40
CA GLY A 785 34.95 9.75 3.72
C GLY A 785 33.43 9.86 3.78
N LYS A 786 32.83 10.85 3.12
CA LYS A 786 31.38 11.05 3.08
C LYS A 786 30.86 11.50 1.73
N THR A 787 29.59 11.21 1.48
CA THR A 787 28.82 11.73 0.36
C THR A 787 27.41 12.10 0.81
N VAL A 788 26.75 12.99 0.07
CA VAL A 788 25.35 13.38 0.27
C VAL A 788 24.63 13.22 -1.06
N LEU A 789 23.57 12.43 -1.06
CA LEU A 789 22.72 12.16 -2.22
C LEU A 789 21.34 12.72 -1.97
N SER A 790 20.75 13.35 -2.99
CA SER A 790 19.36 13.78 -2.96
C SER A 790 18.53 12.85 -3.84
N LEU A 791 17.47 12.28 -3.28
CA LEU A 791 16.54 11.44 -4.02
C LEU A 791 15.09 11.89 -3.79
N LYS A 792 14.23 11.66 -4.78
CA LYS A 792 12.77 11.73 -4.61
C LYS A 792 12.25 10.31 -4.47
N LEU A 793 11.55 10.04 -3.38
CA LEU A 793 10.98 8.73 -3.08
C LEU A 793 9.45 8.80 -3.11
N PRO A 794 8.80 8.26 -4.17
CA PRO A 794 7.35 8.21 -4.26
C PRO A 794 6.72 7.54 -3.04
N ARG A 795 5.46 7.89 -2.73
CA ARG A 795 4.62 7.12 -1.82
C ARG A 795 4.69 5.63 -2.19
N GLN A 796 4.91 4.76 -1.20
CA GLN A 796 5.10 3.31 -1.34
C GLN A 796 6.35 2.88 -2.13
N GLY A 797 7.24 3.82 -2.47
CA GLY A 797 8.48 3.52 -3.16
C GLY A 797 9.51 2.87 -2.23
N VAL A 798 10.29 1.93 -2.77
CA VAL A 798 11.46 1.33 -2.12
C VAL A 798 12.68 1.50 -3.04
N SER A 799 13.75 2.08 -2.52
CA SER A 799 15.04 2.21 -3.21
C SER A 799 16.11 1.38 -2.52
N LEU A 800 16.97 0.73 -3.30
CA LEU A 800 18.23 0.18 -2.79
C LEU A 800 19.39 0.87 -3.50
N LEU A 801 20.24 1.54 -2.72
CA LEU A 801 21.49 2.14 -3.19
C LEU A 801 22.64 1.22 -2.82
N LYS A 802 23.35 0.71 -3.82
CA LYS A 802 24.55 -0.12 -3.66
C LYS A 802 25.78 0.67 -4.05
N PHE A 803 26.70 0.80 -3.11
CA PHE A 803 28.00 1.43 -3.25
C PHE A 803 29.06 0.34 -3.39
N SER A 804 29.99 0.48 -4.33
CA SER A 804 31.13 -0.44 -4.50
C SER A 804 32.40 0.31 -4.86
N TRP A 805 33.55 -0.09 -4.30
CA TRP A 805 34.79 0.69 -4.38
C TRP A 805 36.07 -0.13 -4.45
#